data_AF-A0A357BUY7-F1
#
_entry.id   AF-A0A357BUY7-F1
#
_cell.length_a   1.000
_cell.length_b   1.000
_cell.length_c   1.000
_cell.angle_alpha   90.00
_cell.angle_beta   90.00
_cell.angle_gamma   90.00
#
_symmetry.space_group_name_H-M   'P 1'
#
loop_
_entity.id
_entity.type
_entity.pdbx_description
1 polymer ?
#
loop_
_entity_poly.entity_id
_entity_poly.type
_entity_poly.pdbx_seq_one_letter_code
_entity_poly.pdbx_strand_id
1 'polypeptide(L)'
;MQVITSHISADFDTLASMLAAKKLYPDAVLTFPGSLEKNLRDFFEKFPFHLFEIEKIKNIKMDEVERLILVDIRHAHRIGKFAEIIKSPGLDIHIYDHHPKSPDDIHGSVEITHPYGATTTILVHIIKGKGIELTPEEATVLMLGIYEDTGSLIFPSTTVQDYEAAAFLLSKGANLNVVSDLITKELTAEQVSLLNDLLQSAATYSISGIDVVIVEASAEKHMGDLAVLVHRLKDIENINCLFALISMEDRVHLIARSRLKEVNVGEIAQMFGGGGHPTAASATLKDITLIQAKERLISFLKGKITPKKFAKEIMSSPPITLLESAYINDAKDTFLRYGINAAPVVKNSKVLGIITRQVVEKAIYHGLKDVSVKEYMSSEFETVPSTASIPEVQDAIIGHRQRLLPVIDKDKLVGIITRTDLLRLLHEELKIEPYSAEETPLKRHKTITRLMQDRLPEKVLDILRNAGKVAEELGFKAYTVGGFVRDLILNYENLDVDIVIEGDGIAFANAFAKKFGCRVKSHERFGTAVIVFPDGFKIDIATARLEYYEKPGALPTVELSSLKLDLYRRDFTINTLSAAINPKNFGELIDFFGAQRDIKEKAVRVLHNLSFVEDPTRVFRAIRFEQRYGFAIAKHTQNLIKNAVKLNFLQKISGERLLNELKAIFEEENFLRAIQRIKEFDLVKFIHPEIRLDAAEMALMERARDVLAWYQLLYAEEKVEGWLVLLLAISDQLKDDEVLKMGKQLGILGKHKVEVVQDRGEAVKALNTMQRKLAPVSLPSNASIGGLKQGKALRPSEIYNLLKPLPIEDVLYIMAKTKLENTKKAISNFITHLKEYKTLLHGDDLKRLGLPEGPIYSEILSQLLEKRLDEKIKTKADEEKLVKEIMEQADHVGVPAKRDVKATATRLPRSRKREE
;
A
#
# COMPACT_ATOMS: atom_id res chain seq x y z
N MET A 1 -80.39 27.62 -6.19
CA MET A 1 -79.94 26.27 -5.71
C MET A 1 -78.51 26.32 -5.17
N GLN A 2 -78.19 25.45 -4.21
CA GLN A 2 -76.83 25.33 -3.63
C GLN A 2 -76.14 24.07 -4.17
N VAL A 3 -74.88 24.17 -4.60
CA VAL A 3 -74.13 23.06 -5.22
C VAL A 3 -72.79 22.87 -4.53
N ILE A 4 -72.44 21.64 -4.17
CA ILE A 4 -71.11 21.26 -3.66
C ILE A 4 -70.37 20.49 -4.76
N THR A 5 -69.14 20.89 -5.04
CA THR A 5 -68.28 20.29 -6.06
C THR A 5 -66.81 20.37 -5.67
N SER A 6 -65.96 19.62 -6.38
CA SER A 6 -64.51 19.52 -6.15
C SER A 6 -63.72 19.79 -7.44
N HIS A 7 -62.57 19.13 -7.66
CA HIS A 7 -61.83 19.20 -8.91
C HIS A 7 -62.13 18.06 -9.89
N ILE A 8 -61.77 18.23 -11.16
CA ILE A 8 -62.07 17.32 -12.29
C ILE A 8 -61.56 15.87 -12.17
N SER A 9 -60.65 15.58 -11.25
CA SER A 9 -60.08 14.24 -11.03
C SER A 9 -60.38 13.77 -9.61
N ALA A 10 -61.62 13.40 -9.31
CA ALA A 10 -62.02 13.14 -7.92
C ALA A 10 -61.40 11.87 -7.33
N ASP A 11 -60.80 12.01 -6.15
CA ASP A 11 -60.22 11.01 -5.24
C ASP A 11 -61.06 10.87 -3.95
N PHE A 12 -60.56 10.18 -2.91
CA PHE A 12 -61.28 10.05 -1.64
C PHE A 12 -61.30 11.34 -0.81
N ASP A 13 -60.28 12.20 -0.84
CA ASP A 13 -60.36 13.47 -0.08
C ASP A 13 -61.44 14.38 -0.66
N THR A 14 -61.58 14.43 -1.99
CA THR A 14 -62.68 15.15 -2.63
C THR A 14 -64.06 14.53 -2.30
N LEU A 15 -64.22 13.20 -2.37
CA LEU A 15 -65.49 12.56 -1.98
C LEU A 15 -65.84 12.84 -0.50
N ALA A 16 -64.85 12.67 0.38
CA ALA A 16 -65.02 12.83 1.82
C ALA A 16 -65.32 14.28 2.20
N SER A 17 -64.58 15.25 1.64
CA SER A 17 -64.83 16.66 1.87
C SER A 17 -66.18 17.11 1.29
N MET A 18 -66.61 16.57 0.15
CA MET A 18 -67.96 16.80 -0.38
C MET A 18 -69.04 16.29 0.59
N LEU A 19 -68.88 15.07 1.11
CA LEU A 19 -69.79 14.52 2.12
C LEU A 19 -69.81 15.37 3.39
N ALA A 20 -68.64 15.79 3.89
CA ALA A 20 -68.54 16.66 5.06
C ALA A 20 -69.22 18.01 4.84
N ALA A 21 -69.03 18.61 3.66
CA ALA A 21 -69.72 19.84 3.29
C ALA A 21 -71.24 19.66 3.20
N LYS A 22 -71.75 18.51 2.72
CA LYS A 22 -73.19 18.21 2.71
C LYS A 22 -73.80 18.22 4.12
N LYS A 23 -73.04 17.85 5.15
CA LYS A 23 -73.48 17.98 6.57
C LYS A 23 -73.58 19.43 7.03
N LEU A 24 -72.77 20.32 6.47
CA LEU A 24 -72.81 21.77 6.75
C LEU A 24 -73.87 22.50 5.93
N TYR A 25 -74.19 21.99 4.74
CA TYR A 25 -75.19 22.52 3.81
C TYR A 25 -76.20 21.42 3.42
N PRO A 26 -77.16 21.08 4.30
CA PRO A 26 -78.08 19.96 4.09
C PRO A 26 -78.89 20.06 2.79
N ASP A 27 -79.23 21.28 2.36
CA ASP A 27 -80.02 21.54 1.14
C ASP A 27 -79.19 21.57 -0.15
N ALA A 28 -77.86 21.42 -0.08
CA ALA A 28 -76.99 21.51 -1.26
C ALA A 28 -76.90 20.19 -2.03
N VAL A 29 -76.78 20.26 -3.36
CA VAL A 29 -76.65 19.09 -4.23
C VAL A 29 -75.18 18.74 -4.44
N LEU A 30 -74.81 17.47 -4.30
CA LEU A 30 -73.45 16.97 -4.57
C LEU A 30 -73.29 16.67 -6.06
N THR A 31 -72.19 17.11 -6.67
CA THR A 31 -71.92 16.79 -8.07
C THR A 31 -70.43 16.81 -8.38
N PHE A 32 -69.94 15.83 -9.16
CA PHE A 32 -68.55 15.82 -9.61
C PHE A 32 -68.38 16.60 -10.92
N PRO A 33 -67.32 17.42 -11.07
CA PRO A 33 -67.12 18.22 -12.26
C PRO A 33 -66.43 17.46 -13.41
N GLY A 34 -65.93 16.25 -13.16
CA GLY A 34 -65.13 15.47 -14.11
C GLY A 34 -65.09 13.96 -13.82
N SER A 35 -63.97 13.32 -14.14
CA SER A 35 -63.77 11.87 -13.99
C SER A 35 -63.38 11.48 -12.56
N LEU A 36 -63.71 10.23 -12.20
CA LEU A 36 -63.31 9.63 -10.93
C LEU A 36 -61.97 8.90 -11.09
N GLU A 37 -61.11 9.00 -10.07
CA GLU A 37 -59.90 8.19 -9.98
C GLU A 37 -60.22 6.69 -9.92
N LYS A 38 -59.23 5.83 -10.25
CA LYS A 38 -59.43 4.38 -10.30
C LYS A 38 -59.91 3.81 -8.95
N ASN A 39 -59.24 4.18 -7.85
CA ASN A 39 -59.59 3.67 -6.51
C ASN A 39 -61.04 4.05 -6.12
N LEU A 40 -61.44 5.28 -6.46
CA LEU A 40 -62.78 5.77 -6.20
C LEU A 40 -63.83 5.07 -7.08
N ARG A 41 -63.52 4.75 -8.34
CA ARG A 41 -64.37 3.90 -9.20
C ARG A 41 -64.54 2.50 -8.61
N ASP A 42 -63.44 1.87 -8.22
CA ASP A 42 -63.45 0.53 -7.62
C ASP A 42 -64.24 0.52 -6.30
N PHE A 43 -64.19 1.62 -5.54
CA PHE A 43 -65.02 1.81 -4.34
C PHE A 43 -66.51 1.86 -4.67
N PHE A 44 -66.92 2.64 -5.66
CA PHE A 44 -68.32 2.72 -6.10
C PHE A 44 -68.86 1.42 -6.71
N GLU A 45 -68.00 0.56 -7.25
CA GLU A 45 -68.39 -0.79 -7.71
C GLU A 45 -68.63 -1.77 -6.56
N LYS A 46 -67.91 -1.60 -5.43
CA LYS A 46 -67.95 -2.53 -4.29
C LYS A 46 -68.94 -2.15 -3.20
N PHE A 47 -69.26 -0.85 -3.03
CA PHE A 47 -70.11 -0.34 -1.95
C PHE A 47 -71.44 0.25 -2.48
N PRO A 48 -72.62 -0.29 -2.08
CA PRO A 48 -73.92 0.17 -2.58
C PRO A 48 -74.33 1.61 -2.16
N PHE A 49 -74.94 2.29 -3.14
CA PHE A 49 -75.30 3.71 -3.26
C PHE A 49 -76.53 4.20 -2.45
N HIS A 50 -76.44 4.32 -1.12
CA HIS A 50 -77.51 5.03 -0.36
C HIS A 50 -77.05 6.26 0.44
N LEU A 51 -75.75 6.52 0.52
CA LEU A 51 -75.21 7.58 1.39
C LEU A 51 -74.97 8.93 0.69
N PHE A 52 -74.90 8.99 -0.64
CA PHE A 52 -74.25 10.13 -1.30
C PHE A 52 -75.10 10.99 -2.24
N GLU A 53 -76.34 10.60 -2.61
CA GLU A 53 -77.24 11.36 -3.52
C GLU A 53 -76.51 12.30 -4.54
N ILE A 54 -75.57 11.74 -5.30
CA ILE A 54 -74.70 12.54 -6.20
C ILE A 54 -75.39 12.71 -7.54
N GLU A 55 -75.67 13.96 -7.91
CA GLU A 55 -76.27 14.31 -9.19
C GLU A 55 -75.23 14.40 -10.30
N LYS A 56 -75.63 13.97 -11.50
CA LYS A 56 -74.77 14.10 -12.68
C LYS A 56 -74.70 15.58 -13.06
N ILE A 57 -73.51 16.09 -13.36
CA ILE A 57 -73.29 17.49 -13.73
C ILE A 57 -74.23 17.98 -14.86
N LYS A 58 -74.63 17.10 -15.77
CA LYS A 58 -75.58 17.40 -16.86
C LYS A 58 -77.00 17.74 -16.40
N ASN A 59 -77.37 17.37 -15.17
CA ASN A 59 -78.66 17.65 -14.55
C ASN A 59 -78.66 18.97 -13.76
N ILE A 60 -77.48 19.58 -13.56
CA ILE A 60 -77.34 20.85 -12.84
C ILE A 60 -77.60 22.01 -13.81
N LYS A 61 -78.58 22.84 -13.48
CA LYS A 61 -78.87 24.07 -14.22
C LYS A 61 -78.02 25.20 -13.69
N MET A 62 -76.98 25.56 -14.45
CA MET A 62 -75.94 26.51 -14.03
C MET A 62 -76.47 27.92 -13.72
N ASP A 63 -77.57 28.32 -14.38
CA ASP A 63 -78.26 29.59 -14.20
C ASP A 63 -79.11 29.66 -12.92
N GLU A 64 -79.48 28.51 -12.34
CA GLU A 64 -80.22 28.43 -11.07
C GLU A 64 -79.28 28.34 -9.85
N VAL A 65 -77.95 28.26 -10.04
CA VAL A 65 -76.98 28.14 -8.94
C VAL A 65 -76.79 29.50 -8.26
N GLU A 66 -77.23 29.58 -7.00
CA GLU A 66 -77.15 30.78 -6.16
C GLU A 66 -75.96 30.71 -5.20
N ARG A 67 -75.55 29.49 -4.82
CA ARG A 67 -74.35 29.25 -4.01
C ARG A 67 -73.54 28.07 -4.54
N LEU A 68 -72.23 28.29 -4.69
CA LEU A 68 -71.26 27.26 -5.05
C LEU A 68 -70.31 27.01 -3.89
N ILE A 69 -70.31 25.78 -3.38
CA ILE A 69 -69.41 25.32 -2.32
C ILE A 69 -68.30 24.48 -2.97
N LEU A 70 -67.09 25.00 -2.94
CA LEU A 70 -65.89 24.36 -3.45
C LEU A 70 -65.14 23.68 -2.31
N VAL A 71 -64.86 22.40 -2.48
CA VAL A 71 -64.03 21.63 -1.56
C VAL A 71 -62.81 21.08 -2.30
N ASP A 72 -61.66 21.15 -1.64
CA ASP A 72 -60.37 20.64 -2.12
C ASP A 72 -59.93 21.25 -3.46
N ILE A 73 -60.41 22.47 -3.72
CA ILE A 73 -60.05 23.21 -4.91
C ILE A 73 -60.29 24.70 -4.71
N ARG A 74 -59.37 25.50 -5.27
CA ARG A 74 -59.57 26.94 -5.46
C ARG A 74 -59.16 27.45 -6.83
N HIS A 75 -58.93 26.59 -7.82
CA HIS A 75 -58.55 27.01 -9.18
C HIS A 75 -59.68 26.84 -10.19
N ALA A 76 -60.00 27.91 -10.92
CA ALA A 76 -61.09 27.95 -11.90
C ALA A 76 -60.96 26.89 -13.00
N HIS A 77 -59.74 26.59 -13.46
CA HIS A 77 -59.53 25.65 -14.56
C HIS A 77 -59.75 24.18 -14.17
N ARG A 78 -59.81 23.85 -12.87
CA ARG A 78 -60.00 22.48 -12.38
C ARG A 78 -61.42 22.14 -11.94
N ILE A 79 -62.40 23.04 -12.09
CA ILE A 79 -63.80 22.79 -11.68
C ILE A 79 -64.76 22.52 -12.86
N GLY A 80 -64.22 22.23 -14.05
CA GLY A 80 -65.01 21.85 -15.22
C GLY A 80 -66.02 22.94 -15.64
N LYS A 81 -67.27 22.57 -15.90
CA LYS A 81 -68.32 23.50 -16.34
C LYS A 81 -68.65 24.60 -15.34
N PHE A 82 -68.38 24.40 -14.05
CA PHE A 82 -68.62 25.43 -13.04
C PHE A 82 -67.72 26.67 -13.21
N ALA A 83 -66.63 26.55 -13.99
CA ALA A 83 -65.77 27.68 -14.32
C ALA A 83 -66.52 28.81 -15.05
N GLU A 84 -67.59 28.46 -15.78
CA GLU A 84 -68.40 29.40 -16.56
C GLU A 84 -69.21 30.35 -15.69
N ILE A 85 -69.59 29.94 -14.47
CA ILE A 85 -70.46 30.71 -13.57
C ILE A 85 -69.73 31.45 -12.45
N ILE A 86 -68.41 31.27 -12.28
CA ILE A 86 -67.64 31.91 -11.20
C ILE A 86 -67.81 33.44 -11.19
N LYS A 87 -67.97 34.05 -12.38
CA LYS A 87 -68.10 35.52 -12.54
C LYS A 87 -69.56 36.00 -12.59
N SER A 88 -70.53 35.13 -12.37
CA SER A 88 -71.96 35.48 -12.44
C SER A 88 -72.34 36.43 -11.30
N PRO A 89 -72.98 37.58 -11.60
CA PRO A 89 -73.41 38.51 -10.56
C PRO A 89 -74.49 37.88 -9.68
N GLY A 90 -74.25 37.82 -8.37
CA GLY A 90 -75.16 37.23 -7.38
C GLY A 90 -74.83 35.80 -6.95
N LEU A 91 -73.80 35.17 -7.53
CA LEU A 91 -73.31 33.87 -7.07
C LEU A 91 -72.51 34.03 -5.77
N ASP A 92 -72.93 33.31 -4.73
CA ASP A 92 -72.23 33.22 -3.45
C ASP A 92 -71.25 32.04 -3.47
N ILE A 93 -69.95 32.25 -3.18
CA ILE A 93 -68.93 31.18 -3.29
C ILE A 93 -68.32 30.92 -1.91
N HIS A 94 -68.37 29.65 -1.47
CA HIS A 94 -67.73 29.19 -0.25
C HIS A 94 -66.61 28.20 -0.60
N ILE A 95 -65.43 28.37 -0.02
CA ILE A 95 -64.22 27.62 -0.36
C ILE A 95 -63.64 26.97 0.90
N TYR A 96 -63.38 25.67 0.81
CA TYR A 96 -62.65 24.87 1.78
C TYR A 96 -61.49 24.18 1.07
N ASP A 97 -60.25 24.55 1.38
CA ASP A 97 -59.09 24.02 0.68
C ASP A 97 -57.84 24.03 1.57
N HIS A 98 -56.97 23.03 1.44
CA HIS A 98 -55.74 22.92 2.23
C HIS A 98 -54.46 23.31 1.48
N HIS A 99 -54.55 23.50 0.16
CA HIS A 99 -53.39 23.77 -0.68
C HIS A 99 -52.74 25.17 -0.42
N PRO A 100 -51.51 25.44 -0.89
CA PRO A 100 -50.89 26.77 -0.83
C PRO A 100 -51.56 27.79 -1.76
N LYS A 101 -51.58 29.08 -1.40
CA LYS A 101 -52.19 30.14 -2.22
C LYS A 101 -51.50 30.29 -3.58
N SER A 102 -52.28 30.54 -4.63
CA SER A 102 -51.81 30.83 -6.00
C SER A 102 -52.39 32.15 -6.52
N PRO A 103 -51.73 32.84 -7.46
CA PRO A 103 -52.29 34.04 -8.10
C PRO A 103 -53.62 33.79 -8.85
N ASP A 104 -53.88 32.54 -9.25
CA ASP A 104 -55.04 32.14 -10.06
C ASP A 104 -56.20 31.58 -9.19
N ASP A 105 -56.23 31.92 -7.91
CA ASP A 105 -57.25 31.45 -6.97
C ASP A 105 -58.62 32.10 -7.22
N ILE A 106 -59.67 31.31 -7.05
CA ILE A 106 -61.06 31.77 -6.97
C ILE A 106 -61.22 32.44 -5.61
N HIS A 107 -61.93 33.56 -5.59
CA HIS A 107 -62.30 34.26 -4.36
C HIS A 107 -63.77 34.09 -4.04
N GLY A 108 -64.06 33.86 -2.76
CA GLY A 108 -65.40 33.60 -2.24
C GLY A 108 -65.77 34.52 -1.07
N SER A 109 -67.05 34.49 -0.70
CA SER A 109 -67.56 35.17 0.50
C SER A 109 -67.12 34.47 1.78
N VAL A 110 -66.88 33.15 1.71
CA VAL A 110 -66.29 32.33 2.77
C VAL A 110 -65.08 31.61 2.20
N GLU A 111 -63.92 31.82 2.81
CA GLU A 111 -62.67 31.12 2.46
C GLU A 111 -62.04 30.56 3.72
N ILE A 112 -62.15 29.25 3.92
CA ILE A 112 -61.55 28.55 5.06
C ILE A 112 -60.43 27.67 4.51
N THR A 113 -59.20 28.14 4.72
CA THR A 113 -58.01 27.43 4.29
C THR A 113 -57.07 27.21 5.46
N HIS A 114 -56.59 25.98 5.60
CA HIS A 114 -55.62 25.61 6.61
C HIS A 114 -54.56 24.71 5.99
N PRO A 115 -53.28 24.84 6.37
CA PRO A 115 -52.21 23.99 5.87
C PRO A 115 -52.23 22.61 6.57
N TYR A 116 -53.39 21.94 6.58
CA TYR A 116 -53.56 20.59 7.12
C TYR A 116 -53.26 19.55 6.04
N GLY A 117 -53.15 18.30 6.45
CA GLY A 117 -52.81 17.21 5.55
C GLY A 117 -53.91 16.84 4.56
N ALA A 118 -55.18 17.19 4.83
CA ALA A 118 -56.32 16.94 3.95
C ALA A 118 -57.38 18.04 4.08
N THR A 119 -58.16 18.29 3.03
CA THR A 119 -59.33 19.20 3.10
C THR A 119 -60.41 18.60 4.01
N THR A 120 -60.57 17.28 4.02
CA THR A 120 -61.51 16.60 4.94
C THR A 120 -61.23 16.94 6.40
N THR A 121 -59.96 17.06 6.81
CA THR A 121 -59.58 17.44 8.18
C THR A 121 -60.21 18.78 8.59
N ILE A 122 -60.19 19.78 7.70
CA ILE A 122 -60.79 21.10 7.95
C ILE A 122 -62.27 20.95 8.29
N LEU A 123 -63.00 20.23 7.44
CA LEU A 123 -64.45 20.08 7.57
C LEU A 123 -64.83 19.23 8.78
N VAL A 124 -64.06 18.20 9.12
CA VAL A 124 -64.27 17.39 10.32
C VAL A 124 -64.14 18.23 11.59
N HIS A 125 -63.17 19.14 11.67
CA HIS A 125 -63.04 20.06 12.80
C HIS A 125 -64.24 21.00 12.92
N ILE A 126 -64.78 21.49 11.79
CA ILE A 126 -65.99 22.32 11.78
C ILE A 126 -67.21 21.53 12.25
N ILE A 127 -67.39 20.30 11.76
CA ILE A 127 -68.48 19.39 12.16
C ILE A 127 -68.42 19.11 13.66
N LYS A 128 -67.23 18.77 14.18
CA LYS A 128 -66.97 18.55 15.61
C LYS A 128 -67.28 19.80 16.44
N GLY A 129 -66.81 20.97 16.01
CA GLY A 129 -67.04 22.24 16.71
C GLY A 129 -68.51 22.66 16.75
N LYS A 130 -69.30 22.29 15.73
CA LYS A 130 -70.76 22.53 15.67
C LYS A 130 -71.60 21.44 16.35
N GLY A 131 -70.99 20.35 16.82
CA GLY A 131 -71.71 19.23 17.43
C GLY A 131 -72.63 18.49 16.45
N ILE A 132 -72.28 18.44 15.16
CA ILE A 132 -73.07 17.72 14.15
C ILE A 132 -72.77 16.22 14.27
N GLU A 133 -73.81 15.39 14.36
CA GLU A 133 -73.68 13.94 14.47
C GLU A 133 -73.31 13.27 13.13
N LEU A 134 -72.46 12.25 13.23
CA LEU A 134 -71.98 11.44 12.11
C LEU A 134 -72.38 9.98 12.33
N THR A 135 -72.85 9.31 11.27
CA THR A 135 -73.01 7.85 11.31
C THR A 135 -71.65 7.15 11.20
N PRO A 136 -71.52 5.87 11.62
CA PRO A 136 -70.29 5.10 11.44
C PRO A 136 -69.83 5.02 9.97
N GLU A 137 -70.78 4.96 9.02
CA GLU A 137 -70.49 4.93 7.59
C GLU A 137 -69.95 6.27 7.11
N GLU A 138 -70.59 7.39 7.49
CA GLU A 138 -70.09 8.73 7.19
C GLU A 138 -68.69 8.92 7.80
N ALA A 139 -68.49 8.53 9.05
CA ALA A 139 -67.20 8.63 9.73
C ALA A 139 -66.11 7.79 9.03
N THR A 140 -66.47 6.63 8.48
CA THR A 140 -65.54 5.78 7.69
C THR A 140 -65.11 6.46 6.40
N VAL A 141 -66.02 7.10 5.68
CA VAL A 141 -65.71 7.79 4.42
C VAL A 141 -64.87 9.04 4.68
N LEU A 142 -65.17 9.78 5.74
CA LEU A 142 -64.33 10.92 6.16
C LEU A 142 -62.92 10.46 6.56
N MET A 143 -62.80 9.28 7.19
CA MET A 143 -61.51 8.71 7.55
C MET A 143 -60.70 8.33 6.30
N LEU A 144 -61.36 7.77 5.27
CA LEU A 144 -60.73 7.44 3.99
C LEU A 144 -60.09 8.67 3.33
N GLY A 145 -60.80 9.81 3.30
CA GLY A 145 -60.27 11.06 2.73
C GLY A 145 -59.02 11.54 3.46
N ILE A 146 -59.04 11.56 4.80
CA ILE A 146 -57.86 11.94 5.59
C ILE A 146 -56.70 10.97 5.34
N TYR A 147 -56.96 9.65 5.35
CA TYR A 147 -55.88 8.66 5.19
C TYR A 147 -55.31 8.62 3.78
N GLU A 148 -56.07 8.93 2.73
CA GLU A 148 -55.50 8.97 1.38
C GLU A 148 -54.49 10.11 1.25
N ASP A 149 -54.87 11.32 1.66
CA ASP A 149 -54.07 12.53 1.39
C ASP A 149 -52.91 12.72 2.38
N THR A 150 -53.03 12.12 3.57
CA THR A 150 -51.95 12.07 4.58
C THR A 150 -51.05 10.83 4.46
N GLY A 151 -51.35 9.92 3.52
CA GLY A 151 -50.61 8.66 3.38
C GLY A 151 -50.73 7.77 4.63
N SER A 152 -51.93 7.63 5.17
CA SER A 152 -52.18 7.00 6.47
C SER A 152 -51.44 7.69 7.62
N LEU A 153 -51.45 9.03 7.61
CA LEU A 153 -50.84 9.91 8.62
C LEU A 153 -49.31 9.91 8.68
N ILE A 154 -48.62 9.38 7.66
CA ILE A 154 -47.14 9.29 7.64
C ILE A 154 -46.48 10.35 6.75
N PHE A 155 -47.22 11.04 5.89
CA PHE A 155 -46.63 12.04 5.00
C PHE A 155 -46.13 13.25 5.78
N PRO A 156 -45.02 13.91 5.35
CA PRO A 156 -44.49 15.10 6.03
C PRO A 156 -45.45 16.29 6.09
N SER A 157 -46.48 16.32 5.23
CA SER A 157 -47.57 17.30 5.25
C SER A 157 -48.59 17.06 6.37
N THR A 158 -48.58 15.88 7.00
CA THR A 158 -49.52 15.53 8.08
C THR A 158 -49.30 16.42 9.31
N THR A 159 -50.38 16.96 9.84
CA THR A 159 -50.40 17.85 11.00
C THR A 159 -51.08 17.20 12.21
N VAL A 160 -50.92 17.80 13.39
CA VAL A 160 -51.60 17.34 14.63
C VAL A 160 -53.12 17.33 14.44
N GLN A 161 -53.65 18.25 13.65
CA GLN A 161 -55.08 18.37 13.39
C GLN A 161 -55.64 17.18 12.61
N ASP A 162 -54.83 16.56 11.74
CA ASP A 162 -55.22 15.35 11.01
C ASP A 162 -55.37 14.16 11.97
N TYR A 163 -54.46 14.03 12.94
CA TYR A 163 -54.55 13.01 14.00
C TYR A 163 -55.79 13.21 14.89
N GLU A 164 -56.10 14.47 15.26
CA GLU A 164 -57.29 14.77 16.07
C GLU A 164 -58.60 14.51 15.33
N ALA A 165 -58.64 14.83 14.03
CA ALA A 165 -59.78 14.55 13.17
C ALA A 165 -59.97 13.04 13.00
N ALA A 166 -58.91 12.30 12.71
CA ALA A 166 -58.95 10.84 12.64
C ALA A 166 -59.40 10.21 13.97
N ALA A 167 -58.86 10.65 15.10
CA ALA A 167 -59.27 10.17 16.42
C ALA A 167 -60.76 10.43 16.70
N PHE A 168 -61.27 11.59 16.30
CA PHE A 168 -62.69 11.92 16.42
C PHE A 168 -63.56 11.01 15.55
N LEU A 169 -63.20 10.79 14.29
CA LEU A 169 -63.94 9.91 13.38
C LEU A 169 -63.94 8.46 13.89
N LEU A 170 -62.82 7.98 14.41
CA LEU A 170 -62.73 6.67 15.06
C LEU A 170 -63.67 6.58 16.26
N SER A 171 -63.75 7.64 17.08
CA SER A 171 -64.69 7.71 18.21
C SER A 171 -66.16 7.70 17.79
N LYS A 172 -66.46 8.08 16.54
CA LYS A 172 -67.80 8.01 15.92
C LYS A 172 -68.08 6.68 15.20
N GLY A 173 -67.17 5.71 15.28
CA GLY A 173 -67.36 4.36 14.75
C GLY A 173 -66.80 4.13 13.36
N ALA A 174 -65.87 4.96 12.87
CA ALA A 174 -65.18 4.71 11.60
C ALA A 174 -64.50 3.33 11.57
N ASN A 175 -64.72 2.56 10.50
CA ASN A 175 -64.21 1.19 10.38
C ASN A 175 -62.83 1.16 9.70
N LEU A 176 -61.78 1.01 10.50
CA LEU A 176 -60.40 0.97 10.02
C LEU A 176 -60.07 -0.22 9.09
N ASN A 177 -60.81 -1.34 9.18
CA ASN A 177 -60.59 -2.46 8.27
C ASN A 177 -60.98 -2.06 6.83
N VAL A 178 -62.10 -1.37 6.67
CA VAL A 178 -62.54 -0.84 5.37
C VAL A 178 -61.56 0.21 4.85
N VAL A 179 -61.06 1.08 5.74
CA VAL A 179 -60.03 2.07 5.39
C VAL A 179 -58.76 1.37 4.88
N SER A 180 -58.29 0.36 5.61
CA SER A 180 -57.09 -0.41 5.25
C SER A 180 -57.26 -1.14 3.91
N ASP A 181 -58.38 -1.82 3.69
CA ASP A 181 -58.61 -2.62 2.47
C ASP A 181 -58.67 -1.77 1.20
N LEU A 182 -59.12 -0.51 1.30
CA LEU A 182 -59.27 0.40 0.17
C LEU A 182 -58.02 1.23 -0.12
N ILE A 183 -57.19 1.51 0.88
CA ILE A 183 -55.96 2.30 0.74
C ILE A 183 -54.76 1.42 0.38
N THR A 184 -54.73 0.16 0.82
CA THR A 184 -53.59 -0.73 0.62
C THR A 184 -53.61 -1.36 -0.78
N LYS A 185 -52.75 -0.90 -1.69
CA LYS A 185 -52.51 -1.58 -2.97
C LYS A 185 -51.73 -2.88 -2.75
N GLU A 186 -52.39 -4.03 -2.86
CA GLU A 186 -51.71 -5.33 -2.88
C GLU A 186 -50.82 -5.46 -4.12
N LEU A 187 -49.61 -6.01 -3.96
CA LEU A 187 -48.71 -6.29 -5.07
C LEU A 187 -49.14 -7.58 -5.78
N THR A 188 -49.18 -7.56 -7.11
CA THR A 188 -49.41 -8.78 -7.88
C THR A 188 -48.19 -9.71 -7.80
N ALA A 189 -48.36 -11.01 -8.09
CA ALA A 189 -47.25 -11.96 -8.10
C ALA A 189 -46.12 -11.56 -9.08
N GLU A 190 -46.48 -11.02 -10.25
CA GLU A 190 -45.53 -10.50 -11.23
C GLU A 190 -44.76 -9.28 -10.67
N GLN A 191 -45.43 -8.40 -9.92
CA GLN A 191 -44.81 -7.26 -9.25
C GLN A 191 -43.86 -7.65 -8.11
N VAL A 192 -44.19 -8.71 -7.36
CA VAL A 192 -43.32 -9.27 -6.32
C VAL A 192 -42.04 -9.86 -6.94
N SER A 193 -42.16 -10.59 -8.05
CA SER A 193 -41.02 -11.14 -8.77
C SER A 193 -40.08 -10.02 -9.25
N LEU A 194 -40.63 -8.99 -9.91
CA LEU A 194 -39.85 -7.86 -10.39
C LEU A 194 -39.17 -7.09 -9.25
N LEU A 195 -39.86 -6.92 -8.11
CA LEU A 195 -39.27 -6.29 -6.92
C LEU A 195 -38.09 -7.10 -6.37
N ASN A 196 -38.19 -8.43 -6.34
CA ASN A 196 -37.08 -9.30 -5.94
C ASN A 196 -35.87 -9.16 -6.88
N ASP A 197 -36.09 -9.09 -8.19
CA ASP A 197 -35.01 -8.90 -9.17
C ASP A 197 -34.33 -7.54 -8.98
N LEU A 198 -35.11 -6.48 -8.75
CA LEU A 198 -34.57 -5.15 -8.45
C LEU A 198 -33.74 -5.14 -7.15
N LEU A 199 -34.20 -5.81 -6.09
CA LEU A 199 -33.45 -5.96 -4.83
C LEU A 199 -32.11 -6.68 -5.05
N GLN A 200 -32.09 -7.78 -5.80
CA GLN A 200 -30.87 -8.55 -6.06
C GLN A 200 -29.88 -7.79 -6.96
N SER A 201 -30.37 -6.93 -7.84
CA SER A 201 -29.55 -6.14 -8.77
C SER A 201 -28.93 -4.89 -8.15
N ALA A 202 -29.28 -4.55 -6.90
CA ALA A 202 -28.95 -3.27 -6.33
C ALA A 202 -27.44 -3.04 -6.18
N ALA A 203 -26.94 -2.01 -6.86
CA ALA A 203 -25.54 -1.63 -6.84
C ALA A 203 -25.39 -0.16 -6.43
N THR A 204 -24.60 0.07 -5.37
CA THR A 204 -24.31 1.42 -4.87
C THR A 204 -23.07 2.00 -5.54
N TYR A 205 -23.21 3.21 -6.06
CA TYR A 205 -22.14 3.99 -6.68
C TYR A 205 -21.91 5.26 -5.85
N SER A 206 -20.72 5.42 -5.29
CA SER A 206 -20.34 6.65 -4.61
C SER A 206 -19.83 7.67 -5.63
N ILE A 207 -20.59 8.75 -5.86
CA ILE A 207 -20.29 9.80 -6.85
C ILE A 207 -20.25 11.14 -6.14
N SER A 208 -19.09 11.81 -6.14
CA SER A 208 -18.87 13.08 -5.44
C SER A 208 -19.24 13.06 -3.94
N GLY A 209 -19.14 11.89 -3.29
CA GLY A 209 -19.49 11.69 -1.88
C GLY A 209 -20.98 11.45 -1.63
N ILE A 210 -21.78 11.24 -2.68
CA ILE A 210 -23.19 10.87 -2.59
C ILE A 210 -23.36 9.43 -3.07
N ASP A 211 -24.03 8.61 -2.26
CA ASP A 211 -24.36 7.24 -2.62
C ASP A 211 -25.59 7.21 -3.52
N VAL A 212 -25.38 6.72 -4.73
CA VAL A 212 -26.40 6.57 -5.77
C VAL A 212 -26.60 5.08 -6.04
N VAL A 213 -27.79 4.57 -5.75
CA VAL A 213 -28.13 3.17 -6.03
C VAL A 213 -28.69 3.08 -7.44
N ILE A 214 -28.15 2.15 -8.23
CA ILE A 214 -28.67 1.81 -9.56
C ILE A 214 -29.14 0.36 -9.52
N VAL A 215 -30.36 0.12 -9.97
CA VAL A 215 -30.98 -1.20 -10.05
C VAL A 215 -31.39 -1.53 -11.48
N GLU A 216 -31.33 -2.80 -11.84
CA GLU A 216 -31.56 -3.30 -13.19
C GLU A 216 -32.48 -4.53 -13.16
N ALA A 217 -33.53 -4.53 -13.99
CA ALA A 217 -34.39 -5.69 -14.14
C ALA A 217 -34.97 -5.81 -15.55
N SER A 218 -35.50 -6.97 -15.87
CA SER A 218 -36.18 -7.26 -17.15
C SER A 218 -37.54 -7.89 -16.87
N ALA A 219 -38.58 -7.46 -17.57
CA ALA A 219 -39.91 -8.05 -17.48
C ALA A 219 -40.43 -8.46 -18.87
N GLU A 220 -41.01 -9.66 -18.97
CA GLU A 220 -41.49 -10.25 -20.23
C GLU A 220 -42.81 -9.64 -20.74
N LYS A 221 -43.60 -9.03 -19.86
CA LYS A 221 -44.89 -8.40 -20.18
C LYS A 221 -44.89 -6.93 -19.80
N HIS A 222 -45.70 -6.13 -20.48
CA HIS A 222 -45.95 -4.75 -20.10
C HIS A 222 -46.60 -4.69 -18.71
N MET A 223 -45.96 -3.98 -17.77
CA MET A 223 -46.43 -3.83 -16.40
C MET A 223 -46.75 -2.37 -16.08
N GLY A 224 -47.95 -2.15 -15.53
CA GLY A 224 -48.33 -0.86 -14.94
C GLY A 224 -47.67 -0.61 -13.58
N ASP A 225 -47.64 0.66 -13.16
CA ASP A 225 -47.26 1.10 -11.80
C ASP A 225 -45.82 0.80 -11.34
N LEU A 226 -44.86 0.71 -12.27
CA LEU A 226 -43.43 0.53 -11.96
C LEU A 226 -42.87 1.59 -10.99
N ALA A 227 -43.40 2.81 -11.06
CA ALA A 227 -43.05 3.90 -10.16
C ALA A 227 -43.36 3.57 -8.68
N VAL A 228 -44.41 2.80 -8.43
CA VAL A 228 -44.81 2.36 -7.08
C VAL A 228 -43.82 1.31 -6.57
N LEU A 229 -43.37 0.38 -7.44
CA LEU A 229 -42.37 -0.62 -7.07
C LEU A 229 -41.02 0.01 -6.72
N VAL A 230 -40.55 0.94 -7.55
CA VAL A 230 -39.29 1.65 -7.31
C VAL A 230 -39.39 2.52 -6.05
N HIS A 231 -40.56 3.09 -5.76
CA HIS A 231 -40.79 3.79 -4.49
C HIS A 231 -40.74 2.83 -3.28
N ARG A 232 -41.39 1.68 -3.36
CA ARG A 232 -41.34 0.66 -2.28
C ARG A 232 -39.93 0.17 -2.05
N LEU A 233 -39.17 -0.11 -3.11
CA LEU A 233 -37.76 -0.50 -3.01
C LEU A 233 -36.93 0.55 -2.26
N LYS A 234 -37.11 1.83 -2.61
CA LYS A 234 -36.45 2.95 -1.95
C LYS A 234 -36.77 2.99 -0.44
N ASP A 235 -38.01 2.68 -0.06
CA ASP A 235 -38.42 2.68 1.35
C ASP A 235 -37.94 1.44 2.10
N ILE A 236 -37.99 0.25 1.48
CA ILE A 236 -37.52 -1.02 2.05
C ILE A 236 -36.03 -0.93 2.42
N GLU A 237 -35.20 -0.42 1.51
CA GLU A 237 -33.74 -0.32 1.67
C GLU A 237 -33.29 1.06 2.19
N ASN A 238 -34.23 1.94 2.56
CA ASN A 238 -33.96 3.33 2.99
C ASN A 238 -32.98 4.10 2.07
N ILE A 239 -33.19 4.01 0.76
CA ILE A 239 -32.28 4.56 -0.25
C ILE A 239 -32.53 6.07 -0.44
N ASN A 240 -31.46 6.88 -0.33
CA ASN A 240 -31.55 8.33 -0.52
C ASN A 240 -31.63 8.76 -2.00
N CYS A 241 -30.93 8.05 -2.90
CA CYS A 241 -30.92 8.31 -4.34
C CYS A 241 -30.93 6.99 -5.13
N LEU A 242 -31.96 6.77 -5.93
CA LEU A 242 -32.25 5.53 -6.63
C LEU A 242 -32.55 5.79 -8.11
N PHE A 243 -31.89 5.04 -9.00
CA PHE A 243 -32.22 4.96 -10.42
C PHE A 243 -32.51 3.50 -10.79
N ALA A 244 -33.70 3.23 -11.30
CA ALA A 244 -34.11 1.92 -11.79
C ALA A 244 -34.14 1.91 -13.32
N LEU A 245 -33.46 0.94 -13.91
CA LEU A 245 -33.46 0.64 -15.34
C LEU A 245 -34.19 -0.67 -15.56
N ILE A 246 -35.38 -0.62 -16.16
CA ILE A 246 -36.24 -1.79 -16.34
C ILE A 246 -36.46 -2.02 -17.84
N SER A 247 -35.98 -3.15 -18.36
CA SER A 247 -36.22 -3.55 -19.74
C SER A 247 -37.58 -4.22 -19.86
N MET A 248 -38.41 -3.73 -20.77
CA MET A 248 -39.70 -4.32 -21.11
C MET A 248 -39.89 -4.23 -22.62
N GLU A 249 -40.15 -5.38 -23.25
CA GLU A 249 -40.23 -5.49 -24.72
C GLU A 249 -38.96 -4.88 -25.37
N ASP A 250 -39.11 -4.01 -26.36
CA ASP A 250 -38.00 -3.36 -27.08
C ASP A 250 -37.59 -2.00 -26.47
N ARG A 251 -37.89 -1.76 -25.17
CA ARG A 251 -37.64 -0.47 -24.51
C ARG A 251 -37.06 -0.62 -23.11
N VAL A 252 -36.26 0.38 -22.72
CA VAL A 252 -35.75 0.53 -21.36
C VAL A 252 -36.46 1.70 -20.68
N HIS A 253 -37.05 1.43 -19.53
CA HIS A 253 -37.68 2.43 -18.68
C HIS A 253 -36.72 2.86 -17.57
N LEU A 254 -36.41 4.15 -17.52
CA LEU A 254 -35.66 4.77 -16.42
C LEU A 254 -36.65 5.40 -15.43
N ILE A 255 -36.57 5.01 -14.17
CA ILE A 255 -37.33 5.61 -13.08
C ILE A 255 -36.36 6.08 -12.01
N ALA A 256 -36.42 7.35 -11.64
CA ALA A 256 -35.49 7.96 -10.72
C ALA A 256 -36.20 8.55 -9.51
N ARG A 257 -35.62 8.37 -8.32
CA ARG A 257 -36.10 8.92 -7.06
C ARG A 257 -34.93 9.45 -6.24
N SER A 258 -35.06 10.65 -5.70
CA SER A 258 -34.05 11.26 -4.82
C SER A 258 -34.72 12.05 -3.70
N ARG A 259 -34.21 11.89 -2.48
CA ARG A 259 -34.50 12.76 -1.33
C ARG A 259 -33.42 13.84 -1.15
N LEU A 260 -32.33 13.76 -1.90
CA LEU A 260 -31.17 14.65 -1.82
C LEU A 260 -31.35 15.85 -2.76
N LYS A 261 -31.17 17.07 -2.24
CA LYS A 261 -31.25 18.31 -3.02
C LYS A 261 -30.11 18.43 -4.03
N GLU A 262 -29.00 17.77 -3.74
CA GLU A 262 -27.77 17.71 -4.52
C GLU A 262 -27.93 16.87 -5.80
N VAL A 263 -28.97 16.02 -5.87
CA VAL A 263 -29.25 15.17 -7.03
C VAL A 263 -30.64 15.49 -7.59
N ASN A 264 -30.69 16.39 -8.56
CA ASN A 264 -31.91 16.71 -9.31
C ASN A 264 -32.18 15.61 -10.35
N VAL A 265 -33.07 14.67 -10.02
CA VAL A 265 -33.40 13.54 -10.91
C VAL A 265 -34.21 13.95 -12.13
N GLY A 266 -34.92 15.09 -12.06
CA GLY A 266 -35.67 15.66 -13.18
C GLY A 266 -34.76 16.09 -14.33
N GLU A 267 -33.68 16.81 -14.02
CA GLU A 267 -32.65 17.20 -15.00
C GLU A 267 -31.99 15.98 -15.64
N ILE A 268 -31.72 14.94 -14.85
CA ILE A 268 -31.10 13.70 -15.34
C ILE A 268 -32.05 12.98 -16.30
N ALA A 269 -33.35 12.87 -15.96
CA ALA A 269 -34.34 12.22 -16.81
C ALA A 269 -34.57 12.97 -18.14
N GLN A 270 -34.51 14.31 -18.15
CA GLN A 270 -34.63 15.11 -19.37
C GLN A 270 -33.54 14.77 -20.41
N MET A 271 -32.32 14.44 -19.95
CA MET A 271 -31.23 14.02 -20.84
C MET A 271 -31.48 12.68 -21.54
N PHE A 272 -32.42 11.89 -21.02
CA PHE A 272 -32.90 10.64 -21.60
C PHE A 272 -34.23 10.80 -22.36
N GLY A 273 -34.65 12.03 -22.64
CA GLY A 273 -35.92 12.32 -23.31
C GLY A 273 -37.14 12.14 -22.42
N GLY A 274 -36.94 12.11 -21.09
CA GLY A 274 -38.00 12.02 -20.08
C GLY A 274 -38.34 13.35 -19.42
N GLY A 275 -39.00 13.27 -18.27
CA GLY A 275 -39.39 14.44 -17.47
C GLY A 275 -39.83 14.06 -16.05
N GLY A 276 -40.01 15.06 -15.20
CA GLY A 276 -40.45 14.89 -13.82
C GLY A 276 -40.03 16.04 -12.90
N HIS A 277 -40.17 15.81 -11.60
CA HIS A 277 -39.77 16.72 -10.53
C HIS A 277 -38.32 16.46 -10.09
N PRO A 278 -37.69 17.40 -9.37
CA PRO A 278 -36.34 17.20 -8.84
C PRO A 278 -36.15 15.98 -7.94
N THR A 279 -37.22 15.46 -7.34
CA THR A 279 -37.23 14.31 -6.43
C THR A 279 -37.74 13.01 -7.07
N ALA A 280 -38.45 13.12 -8.20
CA ALA A 280 -39.09 11.97 -8.87
C ALA A 280 -39.24 12.23 -10.37
N ALA A 281 -38.62 11.38 -11.18
CA ALA A 281 -38.67 11.52 -12.63
C ALA A 281 -38.67 10.16 -13.35
N SER A 282 -39.00 10.18 -14.65
CA SER A 282 -38.98 8.99 -15.50
C SER A 282 -38.63 9.31 -16.95
N ALA A 283 -38.01 8.37 -17.65
CA ALA A 283 -37.74 8.44 -19.08
C ALA A 283 -37.96 7.07 -19.74
N THR A 284 -38.26 7.06 -21.04
CA THR A 284 -38.36 5.83 -21.84
C THR A 284 -37.38 5.89 -22.99
N LEU A 285 -36.49 4.90 -23.05
CA LEU A 285 -35.37 4.85 -23.97
C LEU A 285 -35.65 3.77 -25.02
N LYS A 286 -35.55 4.13 -26.30
CA LYS A 286 -35.76 3.23 -27.44
C LYS A 286 -34.42 2.85 -28.06
N ASP A 287 -34.34 1.66 -28.64
CA ASP A 287 -33.19 1.17 -29.42
C ASP A 287 -31.86 1.13 -28.66
N ILE A 288 -31.91 0.92 -27.34
CA ILE A 288 -30.71 0.75 -26.50
C ILE A 288 -30.86 -0.43 -25.55
N THR A 289 -29.74 -1.04 -25.19
CA THR A 289 -29.68 -2.11 -24.19
C THR A 289 -29.58 -1.55 -22.75
N LEU A 290 -29.92 -2.37 -21.74
CA LEU A 290 -29.74 -2.02 -20.33
C LEU A 290 -28.29 -1.58 -20.00
N ILE A 291 -27.30 -2.30 -20.54
CA ILE A 291 -25.88 -2.01 -20.33
C ILE A 291 -25.54 -0.61 -20.86
N GLN A 292 -25.96 -0.28 -22.09
CA GLN A 292 -25.73 1.04 -22.69
C GLN A 292 -26.45 2.15 -21.91
N ALA A 293 -27.68 1.89 -21.45
CA ALA A 293 -28.45 2.83 -20.63
C ALA A 293 -27.72 3.13 -19.31
N LYS A 294 -27.19 2.09 -18.65
CA LYS A 294 -26.43 2.19 -17.40
C LYS A 294 -25.14 2.98 -17.56
N GLU A 295 -24.31 2.65 -18.56
CA GLU A 295 -23.05 3.36 -18.80
C GLU A 295 -23.29 4.85 -19.06
N ARG A 296 -24.31 5.17 -19.85
CA ARG A 296 -24.72 6.55 -20.14
C ARG A 296 -25.18 7.27 -18.88
N LEU A 297 -25.97 6.61 -18.02
CA LEU A 297 -26.42 7.16 -16.74
C LEU A 297 -25.25 7.47 -15.80
N ILE A 298 -24.31 6.54 -15.62
CA ILE A 298 -23.13 6.74 -14.75
C ILE A 298 -22.27 7.90 -15.25
N SER A 299 -22.08 8.03 -16.57
CA SER A 299 -21.34 9.13 -17.17
C SER A 299 -21.97 10.50 -16.85
N PHE A 300 -23.29 10.61 -16.97
CA PHE A 300 -24.00 11.86 -16.66
C PHE A 300 -24.02 12.19 -15.17
N LEU A 301 -24.19 11.20 -14.30
CA LEU A 301 -24.16 11.39 -12.84
C LEU A 301 -22.82 12.01 -12.40
N LYS A 302 -21.69 11.55 -12.96
CA LYS A 302 -20.36 12.11 -12.66
C LYS A 302 -20.20 13.58 -13.09
N GLY A 303 -20.95 14.04 -14.09
CA GLY A 303 -20.87 15.42 -14.59
C GLY A 303 -21.80 16.43 -13.91
N LYS A 304 -22.82 15.96 -13.16
CA LYS A 304 -23.89 16.81 -12.62
C LYS A 304 -23.99 16.84 -11.10
N ILE A 305 -23.42 15.86 -10.41
CA ILE A 305 -23.41 15.83 -8.94
C ILE A 305 -22.31 16.77 -8.42
N THR A 306 -22.71 17.88 -7.78
CA THR A 306 -21.81 18.92 -7.27
C THR A 306 -21.27 18.58 -5.85
N PRO A 307 -19.97 18.77 -5.57
CA PRO A 307 -19.41 18.54 -4.23
C PRO A 307 -19.89 19.57 -3.19
N LYS A 308 -20.10 19.14 -1.94
CA LYS A 308 -20.55 20.01 -0.83
C LYS A 308 -19.52 21.06 -0.35
N LYS A 309 -18.21 20.76 -0.41
CA LYS A 309 -17.13 21.63 0.07
C LYS A 309 -15.81 21.41 -0.71
N PHE A 310 -14.99 22.46 -0.83
CA PHE A 310 -13.68 22.46 -1.48
C PHE A 310 -12.52 22.68 -0.50
N ALA A 311 -11.31 22.29 -0.89
CA ALA A 311 -10.08 22.44 -0.11
C ALA A 311 -9.86 23.88 0.39
N LYS A 312 -10.19 24.90 -0.41
CA LYS A 312 -10.09 26.32 -0.03
C LYS A 312 -10.93 26.70 1.19
N GLU A 313 -11.99 25.96 1.48
CA GLU A 313 -12.94 26.27 2.56
C GLU A 313 -12.52 25.64 3.89
N ILE A 314 -11.55 24.73 3.88
CA ILE A 314 -11.08 24.00 5.06
C ILE A 314 -9.58 24.21 5.34
N MET A 315 -8.86 24.80 4.40
CA MET A 315 -7.42 25.06 4.55
C MET A 315 -7.14 26.18 5.55
N SER A 316 -6.03 26.03 6.27
CA SER A 316 -5.43 27.13 7.01
C SER A 316 -4.66 28.05 6.04
N SER A 317 -4.98 29.34 6.07
CA SER A 317 -4.33 30.38 5.28
C SER A 317 -4.18 31.68 6.10
N PRO A 318 -3.05 32.41 6.01
CA PRO A 318 -1.84 32.07 5.25
C PRO A 318 -1.04 30.92 5.88
N PRO A 319 -0.37 30.08 5.09
CA PRO A 319 0.37 28.95 5.61
C PRO A 319 1.70 29.39 6.25
N ILE A 320 2.01 28.84 7.42
CA ILE A 320 3.33 28.99 8.04
C ILE A 320 4.33 28.15 7.25
N THR A 321 5.43 28.76 6.80
CA THR A 321 6.44 28.12 5.95
C THR A 321 7.84 28.36 6.48
N LEU A 322 8.78 27.55 6.01
CA LEU A 322 10.22 27.72 6.24
C LEU A 322 10.91 27.97 4.90
N LEU A 323 11.88 28.88 4.86
CA LEU A 323 12.72 29.08 3.67
C LEU A 323 13.69 27.91 3.51
N GLU A 324 14.04 27.55 2.27
CA GLU A 324 15.04 26.49 2.03
C GLU A 324 16.40 26.78 2.67
N SER A 325 16.72 28.05 2.92
CA SER A 325 17.95 28.49 3.59
C SER A 325 17.88 28.49 5.11
N ALA A 326 16.71 28.24 5.70
CA ALA A 326 16.56 28.21 7.16
C ALA A 326 17.31 27.03 7.77
N TYR A 327 17.81 27.19 8.98
CA TYR A 327 18.47 26.14 9.74
C TYR A 327 17.47 25.28 10.50
N ILE A 328 17.88 24.06 10.85
CA ILE A 328 17.10 23.15 11.70
C ILE A 328 16.73 23.84 13.03
N ASN A 329 17.61 24.68 13.59
CA ASN A 329 17.30 25.45 14.78
C ASN A 329 16.18 26.48 14.56
N ASP A 330 16.17 27.18 13.41
CA ASP A 330 15.10 28.11 13.04
C ASP A 330 13.76 27.38 12.91
N ALA A 331 13.77 26.16 12.39
CA ALA A 331 12.58 25.31 12.31
C ALA A 331 12.06 24.89 13.70
N LYS A 332 12.95 24.59 14.65
CA LYS A 332 12.56 24.34 16.05
C LYS A 332 11.87 25.56 16.65
N ASP A 333 12.47 26.73 16.48
CA ASP A 333 11.91 27.98 17.01
C ASP A 333 10.57 28.31 16.38
N THR A 334 10.42 28.05 15.08
CA THR A 334 9.15 28.18 14.36
C THR A 334 8.09 27.22 14.90
N PHE A 335 8.41 25.95 15.10
CA PHE A 335 7.49 24.96 15.64
C PHE A 335 7.08 25.25 17.08
N LEU A 336 7.99 25.74 17.91
CA LEU A 336 7.69 26.19 19.27
C LEU A 336 6.82 27.45 19.27
N ARG A 337 7.17 28.46 18.49
CA ARG A 337 6.46 29.75 18.42
C ARG A 337 5.02 29.59 17.98
N TYR A 338 4.77 28.77 16.96
CA TYR A 338 3.44 28.60 16.38
C TYR A 338 2.69 27.37 16.88
N GLY A 339 3.32 26.52 17.71
CA GLY A 339 2.71 25.29 18.21
C GLY A 339 2.38 24.26 17.13
N ILE A 340 3.10 24.28 16.00
CA ILE A 340 2.84 23.40 14.85
C ILE A 340 3.81 22.21 14.82
N ASN A 341 3.38 21.11 14.19
CA ASN A 341 4.14 19.86 14.13
C ASN A 341 4.78 19.59 12.75
N ALA A 342 4.44 20.38 11.74
CA ALA A 342 4.99 20.29 10.41
C ALA A 342 4.85 21.64 9.69
N ALA A 343 5.76 21.93 8.75
CA ALA A 343 5.66 23.09 7.88
C ALA A 343 6.18 22.77 6.47
N PRO A 344 5.58 23.36 5.41
CA PRO A 344 6.16 23.38 4.08
C PRO A 344 7.47 24.18 4.06
N VAL A 345 8.47 23.63 3.38
CA VAL A 345 9.72 24.32 3.05
C VAL A 345 9.58 24.87 1.63
N VAL A 346 9.83 26.17 1.46
CA VAL A 346 9.55 26.89 0.21
C VAL A 346 10.77 27.62 -0.34
N LYS A 347 10.77 27.80 -1.67
CA LYS A 347 11.65 28.71 -2.40
C LYS A 347 10.82 29.49 -3.40
N ASN A 348 10.84 30.83 -3.32
CA ASN A 348 10.05 31.71 -4.21
C ASN A 348 8.56 31.31 -4.27
N SER A 349 7.94 31.04 -3.11
CA SER A 349 6.54 30.58 -2.98
C SER A 349 6.21 29.20 -3.54
N LYS A 350 7.18 28.48 -4.11
CA LYS A 350 7.04 27.08 -4.53
C LYS A 350 7.44 26.14 -3.41
N VAL A 351 6.62 25.12 -3.16
CA VAL A 351 6.90 24.10 -2.13
C VAL A 351 7.98 23.16 -2.66
N LEU A 352 9.06 23.01 -1.89
CA LEU A 352 10.15 22.07 -2.18
C LEU A 352 10.07 20.79 -1.35
N GLY A 353 9.43 20.85 -0.18
CA GLY A 353 9.28 19.71 0.71
C GLY A 353 8.51 20.05 1.98
N ILE A 354 8.38 19.07 2.87
CA ILE A 354 7.73 19.23 4.18
C ILE A 354 8.69 18.75 5.26
N ILE A 355 8.90 19.56 6.29
CA ILE A 355 9.68 19.18 7.48
C ILE A 355 8.77 19.06 8.69
N THR A 356 9.04 18.08 9.55
CA THR A 356 8.23 17.78 10.75
C THR A 356 9.02 18.05 12.01
N ARG A 357 8.32 18.34 13.10
CA ARG A 357 8.90 18.58 14.42
C ARG A 357 9.76 17.41 14.90
N GLN A 358 9.31 16.19 14.66
CA GLN A 358 10.06 14.98 15.01
C GLN A 358 11.41 14.90 14.27
N VAL A 359 11.45 15.26 12.98
CA VAL A 359 12.71 15.30 12.22
C VAL A 359 13.65 16.38 12.76
N VAL A 360 13.12 17.56 13.08
CA VAL A 360 13.89 18.67 13.65
C VAL A 360 14.47 18.31 15.01
N GLU A 361 13.66 17.76 15.92
CA GLU A 361 14.11 17.37 17.26
C GLU A 361 15.20 16.29 17.21
N LYS A 362 15.01 15.25 16.38
CA LYS A 362 16.04 14.23 16.17
C LYS A 362 17.30 14.79 15.50
N ALA A 363 17.16 15.70 14.54
CA ALA A 363 18.30 16.33 13.89
C ALA A 363 19.14 17.12 14.90
N ILE A 364 18.47 17.89 15.78
CA ILE A 364 19.13 18.63 16.87
C ILE A 364 19.82 17.67 17.84
N TYR A 365 19.15 16.58 18.22
CA TYR A 365 19.74 15.54 19.06
C TYR A 365 21.04 14.97 18.46
N HIS A 366 21.09 14.80 17.14
CA HIS A 366 22.30 14.37 16.42
C HIS A 366 23.30 15.49 16.08
N GLY A 367 23.12 16.69 16.64
CA GLY A 367 24.05 17.82 16.47
C GLY A 367 23.92 18.57 15.14
N LEU A 368 22.79 18.42 14.42
CA LEU A 368 22.54 19.02 13.10
C LEU A 368 21.80 20.37 13.16
N LYS A 369 21.89 21.08 14.29
CA LYS A 369 21.14 22.33 14.53
C LYS A 369 21.44 23.43 13.50
N ASP A 370 22.67 23.49 13.00
CA ASP A 370 23.17 24.51 12.06
C ASP A 370 23.12 24.01 10.59
N VAL A 371 22.45 22.90 10.33
CA VAL A 371 22.23 22.40 8.96
C VAL A 371 20.93 22.98 8.40
N SER A 372 20.91 23.24 7.09
CA SER A 372 19.69 23.73 6.42
C SER A 372 18.56 22.70 6.47
N VAL A 373 17.32 23.18 6.66
CA VAL A 373 16.09 22.36 6.64
C VAL A 373 15.91 21.63 5.31
N LYS A 374 16.45 22.18 4.21
CA LYS A 374 16.40 21.58 2.87
C LYS A 374 17.06 20.21 2.83
N GLU A 375 18.09 19.98 3.65
CA GLU A 375 18.85 18.73 3.65
C GLU A 375 18.09 17.56 4.29
N TYR A 376 17.07 17.85 5.12
CA TYR A 376 16.30 16.85 5.88
C TYR A 376 14.78 16.97 5.75
N MET A 377 14.26 17.89 4.93
CA MET A 377 12.84 17.92 4.56
C MET A 377 12.47 16.72 3.70
N SER A 378 11.21 16.30 3.73
CA SER A 378 10.69 15.28 2.81
C SER A 378 10.37 15.95 1.47
N SER A 379 11.09 15.61 0.40
CA SER A 379 10.86 16.20 -0.93
C SER A 379 9.77 15.50 -1.74
N GLU A 380 9.32 14.34 -1.29
CA GLU A 380 8.20 13.60 -1.89
C GLU A 380 6.95 13.83 -1.04
N PHE A 381 6.01 14.57 -1.60
CA PHE A 381 4.77 14.96 -0.96
C PHE A 381 3.71 15.18 -2.06
N GLU A 382 2.45 14.98 -1.69
CA GLU A 382 1.31 15.31 -2.53
C GLU A 382 0.81 16.71 -2.25
N THR A 383 0.09 17.25 -3.22
CA THR A 383 -0.52 18.58 -3.18
C THR A 383 -1.87 18.52 -3.84
N VAL A 384 -2.80 19.37 -3.43
CA VAL A 384 -4.13 19.47 -4.05
C VAL A 384 -4.39 20.89 -4.54
N PRO A 385 -5.19 21.06 -5.61
CA PRO A 385 -5.67 22.37 -6.00
C PRO A 385 -6.62 22.95 -4.94
N SER A 386 -6.77 24.27 -4.90
CA SER A 386 -7.74 24.95 -4.02
C SER A 386 -9.20 24.55 -4.28
N THR A 387 -9.48 24.02 -5.47
CA THR A 387 -10.77 23.49 -5.92
C THR A 387 -10.90 21.98 -5.74
N ALA A 388 -9.97 21.30 -5.04
CA ALA A 388 -10.13 19.88 -4.75
C ALA A 388 -11.32 19.63 -3.82
N SER A 389 -12.06 18.57 -4.05
CA SER A 389 -13.14 18.09 -3.21
C SER A 389 -12.63 17.49 -1.89
N ILE A 390 -13.48 17.40 -0.87
CA ILE A 390 -13.11 16.76 0.41
C ILE A 390 -12.67 15.30 0.25
N PRO A 391 -13.31 14.44 -0.59
CA PRO A 391 -12.81 13.09 -0.83
C PRO A 391 -11.40 13.05 -1.44
N GLU A 392 -11.06 13.96 -2.35
CA GLU A 392 -9.70 14.06 -2.91
C GLU A 392 -8.69 14.48 -1.82
N VAL A 393 -9.07 15.40 -0.93
CA VAL A 393 -8.26 15.78 0.24
C VAL A 393 -8.09 14.59 1.19
N GLN A 394 -9.15 13.81 1.43
CA GLN A 394 -9.12 12.62 2.27
C GLN A 394 -8.20 11.56 1.70
N ASP A 395 -8.29 11.26 0.39
CA ASP A 395 -7.43 10.28 -0.26
C ASP A 395 -5.95 10.73 -0.22
N ALA A 396 -5.67 12.01 -0.49
CA ALA A 396 -4.32 12.56 -0.38
C ALA A 396 -3.73 12.48 1.05
N ILE A 397 -4.55 12.66 2.10
CA ILE A 397 -4.09 12.60 3.50
C ILE A 397 -4.02 11.15 4.03
N ILE A 398 -5.03 10.33 3.72
CA ILE A 398 -5.21 8.98 4.26
C ILE A 398 -4.51 7.96 3.37
N GLY A 399 -4.80 7.96 2.07
CA GLY A 399 -4.23 7.05 1.07
C GLY A 399 -2.71 7.20 0.97
N HIS A 400 -2.23 8.43 0.88
CA HIS A 400 -0.78 8.73 0.80
C HIS A 400 -0.13 8.95 2.17
N ARG A 401 -0.87 8.74 3.26
CA ARG A 401 -0.43 8.83 4.68
C ARG A 401 0.27 10.15 5.03
N GLN A 402 -0.02 11.23 4.33
CA GLN A 402 0.57 12.54 4.56
C GLN A 402 -0.09 13.23 5.78
N ARG A 403 0.68 13.96 6.59
CA ARG A 403 0.16 14.65 7.80
C ARG A 403 -0.28 16.08 7.55
N LEU A 404 0.31 16.71 6.53
CA LEU A 404 0.09 18.09 6.13
C LEU A 404 0.05 18.13 4.61
N LEU A 405 -1.04 18.60 4.04
CA LEU A 405 -1.28 18.66 2.60
C LEU A 405 -1.20 20.12 2.13
N PRO A 406 -0.16 20.49 1.35
CA PRO A 406 -0.08 21.81 0.73
C PRO A 406 -1.19 21.99 -0.32
N VAL A 407 -1.90 23.12 -0.24
CA VAL A 407 -2.90 23.54 -1.22
C VAL A 407 -2.26 24.52 -2.18
N ILE A 408 -2.24 24.16 -3.47
CA ILE A 408 -1.58 24.92 -4.53
C ILE A 408 -2.61 25.56 -5.45
N ASP A 409 -2.38 26.83 -5.81
CA ASP A 409 -3.09 27.49 -6.91
C ASP A 409 -2.06 28.19 -7.81
N LYS A 410 -2.14 27.96 -9.12
CA LYS A 410 -1.19 28.48 -10.12
C LYS A 410 0.28 28.35 -9.69
N ASP A 411 0.69 27.15 -9.27
CA ASP A 411 2.03 26.79 -8.76
C ASP A 411 2.49 27.51 -7.47
N LYS A 412 1.61 28.24 -6.80
CA LYS A 412 1.90 28.91 -5.52
C LYS A 412 1.18 28.24 -4.37
N LEU A 413 1.87 28.14 -3.24
CA LEU A 413 1.25 27.69 -2.00
C LEU A 413 0.26 28.75 -1.49
N VAL A 414 -1.03 28.39 -1.41
CA VAL A 414 -2.11 29.27 -0.93
C VAL A 414 -2.68 28.90 0.43
N GLY A 415 -2.47 27.65 0.87
CA GLY A 415 -2.88 27.18 2.18
C GLY A 415 -2.35 25.78 2.50
N ILE A 416 -2.67 25.28 3.69
CA ILE A 416 -2.35 23.91 4.11
C ILE A 416 -3.57 23.26 4.76
N ILE A 417 -3.72 21.95 4.61
CA ILE A 417 -4.73 21.14 5.30
C ILE A 417 -4.00 20.09 6.13
N THR A 418 -4.28 20.04 7.42
CA THR A 418 -3.75 19.02 8.33
C THR A 418 -4.77 17.93 8.61
N ARG A 419 -4.32 16.80 9.17
CA ARG A 419 -5.23 15.76 9.68
C ARG A 419 -6.22 16.30 10.71
N THR A 420 -5.80 17.27 11.52
CA THR A 420 -6.67 17.90 12.52
C THR A 420 -7.79 18.67 11.85
N ASP A 421 -7.50 19.38 10.75
CA ASP A 421 -8.52 20.12 9.99
C ASP A 421 -9.54 19.15 9.37
N LEU A 422 -9.06 18.03 8.83
CA LEU A 422 -9.92 16.98 8.30
C LEU A 422 -10.79 16.31 9.40
N LEU A 423 -10.21 16.01 10.57
CA LEU A 423 -10.93 15.43 11.69
C LEU A 423 -11.98 16.40 12.28
N ARG A 424 -11.69 17.70 12.29
CA ARG A 424 -12.67 18.73 12.68
C ARG A 424 -13.86 18.73 11.74
N LEU A 425 -13.62 18.68 10.43
CA LEU A 425 -14.69 18.60 9.43
C LEU A 425 -15.54 17.34 9.62
N LEU A 426 -14.91 16.17 9.81
CA LEU A 426 -15.64 14.92 10.07
C LEU A 426 -16.47 14.99 11.36
N HIS A 427 -15.93 15.64 12.40
CA HIS A 427 -16.65 15.83 13.66
C HIS A 427 -17.81 16.83 13.56
N GLU A 428 -17.70 17.86 12.72
CA GLU A 428 -18.78 18.79 12.41
C GLU A 428 -19.92 18.12 11.64
N GLU A 429 -19.59 17.25 10.67
CA GLU A 429 -20.58 16.46 9.91
C GLU A 429 -21.32 15.47 10.81
N LEU A 430 -20.62 14.82 11.75
CA LEU A 430 -21.22 13.92 12.74
C LEU A 430 -22.18 14.61 13.74
N LYS A 431 -22.17 15.95 13.85
CA LYS A 431 -23.09 16.69 14.72
C LYS A 431 -24.44 16.99 14.07
N ILE A 432 -24.60 16.76 12.77
CA ILE A 432 -25.80 17.14 12.01
C ILE A 432 -26.77 15.96 11.79
N GLU A 433 -26.37 14.70 12.02
CA GLU A 433 -27.27 13.55 11.89
C GLU A 433 -27.13 12.56 13.06
N PRO A 434 -28.20 12.27 13.81
CA PRO A 434 -28.21 11.18 14.76
C PRO A 434 -28.93 9.97 14.17
N TYR A 435 -28.34 9.22 13.23
CA TYR A 435 -28.77 7.83 12.96
C TYR A 435 -27.67 6.99 12.27
N SER A 436 -27.60 5.72 12.71
CA SER A 436 -26.82 4.58 12.21
C SER A 436 -25.30 4.75 12.08
N ALA A 437 -24.61 4.44 13.19
CA ALA A 437 -23.27 3.88 13.12
C ALA A 437 -23.39 2.42 12.61
N GLU A 438 -23.34 2.23 11.30
CA GLU A 438 -23.06 0.93 10.71
C GLU A 438 -21.76 0.96 9.91
N GLU A 439 -21.18 -0.23 9.85
CA GLU A 439 -19.77 -0.52 9.71
C GLU A 439 -19.14 0.14 8.47
N THR A 440 -18.06 0.87 8.73
CA THR A 440 -17.10 1.26 7.69
C THR A 440 -16.73 0.00 6.91
N PRO A 441 -16.63 0.03 5.56
CA PRO A 441 -16.32 -1.17 4.79
C PRO A 441 -15.06 -1.79 5.36
N LEU A 442 -15.18 -3.02 5.88
CA LEU A 442 -14.05 -3.82 6.34
C LEU A 442 -12.97 -3.71 5.27
N LYS A 443 -11.87 -3.02 5.60
CA LYS A 443 -10.68 -2.98 4.76
C LYS A 443 -10.39 -4.43 4.41
N ARG A 444 -10.52 -4.82 3.14
CA ARG A 444 -10.13 -6.16 2.69
C ARG A 444 -8.69 -6.38 3.13
N HIS A 445 -8.51 -7.17 4.18
CA HIS A 445 -7.19 -7.55 4.68
C HIS A 445 -6.56 -8.44 3.61
N LYS A 446 -5.53 -7.91 2.94
CA LYS A 446 -4.80 -8.69 1.93
C LYS A 446 -4.13 -9.86 2.64
N THR A 447 -4.37 -11.06 2.14
CA THR A 447 -3.84 -12.30 2.70
C THR A 447 -2.89 -12.94 1.70
N ILE A 448 -1.73 -13.39 2.15
CA ILE A 448 -0.69 -14.04 1.34
C ILE A 448 -0.60 -15.56 1.57
N THR A 449 -1.60 -16.17 2.23
CA THR A 449 -1.59 -17.60 2.57
C THR A 449 -1.41 -18.51 1.35
N ARG A 450 -2.03 -18.19 0.20
CA ARG A 450 -1.81 -18.94 -1.04
C ARG A 450 -0.36 -18.84 -1.53
N LEU A 451 0.22 -17.63 -1.52
CA LEU A 451 1.62 -17.44 -1.88
C LEU A 451 2.56 -18.22 -0.96
N MET A 452 2.27 -18.25 0.35
CA MET A 452 3.02 -19.06 1.30
C MET A 452 2.93 -20.55 0.95
N GLN A 453 1.72 -21.07 0.68
CA GLN A 453 1.48 -22.47 0.29
C GLN A 453 2.18 -22.87 -1.01
N ASP A 454 2.17 -21.98 -2.01
CA ASP A 454 2.70 -22.28 -3.34
C ASP A 454 4.22 -22.19 -3.40
N ARG A 455 4.85 -21.35 -2.56
CA ARG A 455 6.27 -21.00 -2.68
C ARG A 455 7.16 -21.46 -1.53
N LEU A 456 6.60 -21.73 -0.35
CA LEU A 456 7.39 -22.19 0.80
C LEU A 456 7.45 -23.71 0.86
N PRO A 457 8.60 -24.31 1.22
CA PRO A 457 8.65 -25.72 1.55
C PRO A 457 7.67 -26.06 2.68
N GLU A 458 7.06 -27.24 2.62
CA GLU A 458 6.07 -27.70 3.60
C GLU A 458 6.59 -27.61 5.04
N LYS A 459 7.87 -27.98 5.24
CA LYS A 459 8.57 -27.84 6.51
C LYS A 459 8.53 -26.41 7.07
N VAL A 460 8.74 -25.39 6.25
CA VAL A 460 8.75 -23.99 6.69
C VAL A 460 7.34 -23.53 7.06
N LEU A 461 6.35 -23.91 6.26
CA LEU A 461 4.93 -23.67 6.55
C LEU A 461 4.50 -24.25 7.89
N ASP A 462 4.93 -25.49 8.18
CA ASP A 462 4.61 -26.14 9.45
C ASP A 462 5.29 -25.47 10.63
N ILE A 463 6.55 -25.04 10.47
CA ILE A 463 7.24 -24.23 11.48
C ILE A 463 6.44 -22.95 11.78
N LEU A 464 6.01 -22.20 10.74
CA LEU A 464 5.25 -20.96 10.92
C LEU A 464 3.89 -21.21 11.59
N ARG A 465 3.16 -22.25 11.20
CA ARG A 465 1.88 -22.64 11.83
C ARG A 465 2.07 -23.03 13.29
N ASN A 466 3.10 -23.82 13.59
CA ASN A 466 3.41 -24.25 14.94
C ASN A 466 3.87 -23.08 15.82
N ALA A 467 4.66 -22.16 15.26
CA ALA A 467 5.06 -20.92 15.92
C ALA A 467 3.82 -20.07 16.26
N GLY A 468 2.89 -19.93 15.32
CA GLY A 468 1.60 -19.29 15.53
C GLY A 468 0.81 -19.85 16.71
N LYS A 469 0.68 -21.18 16.79
CA LYS A 469 -0.03 -21.87 17.88
C LYS A 469 0.65 -21.65 19.23
N VAL A 470 1.97 -21.78 19.30
CA VAL A 470 2.73 -21.52 20.54
C VAL A 470 2.59 -20.07 20.99
N ALA A 471 2.60 -19.12 20.06
CA ALA A 471 2.39 -17.71 20.39
C ALA A 471 0.99 -17.46 20.96
N GLU A 472 -0.05 -18.05 20.35
CA GLU A 472 -1.43 -17.94 20.84
C GLU A 472 -1.61 -18.56 22.23
N GLU A 473 -1.00 -19.72 22.49
CA GLU A 473 -0.99 -20.36 23.82
C GLU A 473 -0.34 -19.48 24.91
N LEU A 474 0.65 -18.65 24.54
CA LEU A 474 1.32 -17.70 25.43
C LEU A 474 0.64 -16.32 25.50
N GLY A 475 -0.43 -16.10 24.73
CA GLY A 475 -1.09 -14.79 24.63
C GLY A 475 -0.29 -13.75 23.86
N PHE A 476 0.67 -14.17 23.02
CA PHE A 476 1.50 -13.30 22.21
C PHE A 476 1.02 -13.22 20.76
N LYS A 477 1.34 -12.10 20.10
CA LYS A 477 1.20 -11.98 18.64
C LYS A 477 2.52 -12.26 17.97
N ALA A 478 2.47 -13.04 16.91
CA ALA A 478 3.64 -13.49 16.17
C ALA A 478 3.52 -13.12 14.69
N TYR A 479 4.64 -12.67 14.13
CA TYR A 479 4.73 -12.20 12.76
C TYR A 479 5.98 -12.75 12.12
N THR A 480 5.91 -13.26 10.90
CA THR A 480 7.10 -13.37 10.07
C THR A 480 7.33 -12.04 9.36
N VAL A 481 8.59 -11.58 9.28
CA VAL A 481 8.89 -10.18 8.95
C VAL A 481 10.05 -10.03 7.96
N GLY A 482 10.15 -8.85 7.35
CA GLY A 482 11.38 -8.38 6.73
C GLY A 482 11.70 -9.02 5.40
N GLY A 483 12.96 -9.45 5.25
CA GLY A 483 13.49 -9.97 4.00
C GLY A 483 12.76 -11.21 3.53
N PHE A 484 12.39 -12.09 4.45
CA PHE A 484 11.61 -13.31 4.17
C PHE A 484 10.28 -13.00 3.46
N VAL A 485 9.50 -12.06 3.98
CA VAL A 485 8.19 -11.70 3.41
C VAL A 485 8.33 -10.96 2.09
N ARG A 486 9.33 -10.08 1.97
CA ARG A 486 9.67 -9.39 0.73
C ARG A 486 10.02 -10.40 -0.37
N ASP A 487 10.91 -11.33 -0.08
CA ASP A 487 11.42 -12.31 -1.05
C ASP A 487 10.32 -13.29 -1.47
N LEU A 488 9.47 -13.70 -0.52
CA LEU A 488 8.26 -14.47 -0.81
C LEU A 488 7.35 -13.76 -1.83
N ILE A 489 7.13 -12.45 -1.69
CA ILE A 489 6.31 -11.66 -2.63
C ILE A 489 7.01 -11.50 -3.98
N LEU A 490 8.32 -11.23 -3.97
CA LEU A 490 9.14 -11.03 -5.17
C LEU A 490 9.51 -12.34 -5.90
N ASN A 491 9.15 -13.50 -5.35
CA ASN A 491 9.50 -14.82 -5.87
C ASN A 491 11.01 -15.12 -5.86
N TYR A 492 11.71 -14.70 -4.80
CA TYR A 492 13.09 -15.11 -4.52
C TYR A 492 13.07 -16.21 -3.45
N GLU A 493 13.91 -17.22 -3.64
CA GLU A 493 14.11 -18.25 -2.63
C GLU A 493 14.85 -17.66 -1.43
N ASN A 494 14.20 -17.69 -0.25
CA ASN A 494 14.78 -17.25 1.00
C ASN A 494 14.24 -18.12 2.14
N LEU A 495 15.14 -18.86 2.79
CA LEU A 495 14.82 -19.75 3.91
C LEU A 495 15.29 -19.19 5.27
N ASP A 496 15.74 -17.94 5.32
CA ASP A 496 16.08 -17.22 6.54
C ASP A 496 14.78 -16.73 7.19
N VAL A 497 14.17 -17.61 7.99
CA VAL A 497 12.88 -17.33 8.65
C VAL A 497 13.10 -16.45 9.87
N ASP A 498 12.73 -15.18 9.72
CA ASP A 498 12.66 -14.19 10.81
C ASP A 498 11.25 -14.13 11.40
N ILE A 499 11.14 -14.30 12.72
CA ILE A 499 9.88 -14.16 13.48
C ILE A 499 10.03 -13.06 14.54
N VAL A 500 9.09 -12.12 14.54
CA VAL A 500 8.96 -11.10 15.58
C VAL A 500 7.77 -11.43 16.48
N ILE A 501 8.00 -11.35 17.79
CA ILE A 501 7.01 -11.58 18.84
C ILE A 501 6.68 -10.24 19.51
N GLU A 502 5.41 -9.82 19.47
CA GLU A 502 4.90 -8.76 20.36
C GLU A 502 4.61 -9.39 21.73
N GLY A 503 5.65 -9.45 22.57
CA GLY A 503 5.70 -10.18 23.83
C GLY A 503 7.14 -10.53 24.18
N ASP A 504 7.37 -11.50 25.07
CA ASP A 504 8.72 -11.99 25.35
C ASP A 504 9.15 -13.05 24.32
N GLY A 505 10.02 -12.64 23.40
CA GLY A 505 10.54 -13.52 22.35
C GLY A 505 11.45 -14.65 22.86
N ILE A 506 12.14 -14.45 23.99
CA ILE A 506 13.00 -15.48 24.58
C ILE A 506 12.14 -16.53 25.29
N ALA A 507 11.11 -16.09 26.02
CA ALA A 507 10.12 -17.00 26.60
C ALA A 507 9.41 -17.81 25.52
N PHE A 508 8.99 -17.16 24.42
CA PHE A 508 8.44 -17.84 23.25
C PHE A 508 9.41 -18.89 22.69
N ALA A 509 10.68 -18.54 22.47
CA ALA A 509 11.66 -19.45 21.89
C ALA A 509 11.89 -20.69 22.77
N ASN A 510 11.97 -20.51 24.09
CA ASN A 510 12.10 -21.59 25.05
C ASN A 510 10.87 -22.52 25.07
N ALA A 511 9.66 -21.94 25.03
CA ALA A 511 8.42 -22.71 24.98
C ALA A 511 8.32 -23.53 23.68
N PHE A 512 8.63 -22.91 22.53
CA PHE A 512 8.66 -23.59 21.25
C PHE A 512 9.65 -24.75 21.26
N ALA A 513 10.89 -24.50 21.71
CA ALA A 513 11.93 -25.53 21.76
C ALA A 513 11.57 -26.70 22.69
N LYS A 514 10.95 -26.43 23.85
CA LYS A 514 10.47 -27.48 24.76
C LYS A 514 9.40 -28.36 24.10
N LYS A 515 8.52 -27.78 23.31
CA LYS A 515 7.41 -28.49 22.65
C LYS A 515 7.87 -29.34 21.45
N PHE A 516 8.87 -28.86 20.71
CA PHE A 516 9.31 -29.49 19.46
C PHE A 516 10.71 -30.13 19.51
N GLY A 517 11.34 -30.19 20.69
CA GLY A 517 12.66 -30.82 20.88
C GLY A 517 13.81 -30.07 20.21
N CYS A 518 13.72 -28.74 20.10
CA CYS A 518 14.76 -27.91 19.49
C CYS A 518 15.76 -27.38 20.53
N ARG A 519 16.88 -26.81 20.07
CA ARG A 519 17.83 -26.07 20.92
C ARG A 519 17.64 -24.56 20.77
N VAL A 520 17.84 -23.79 21.83
CA VAL A 520 17.76 -22.33 21.81
C VAL A 520 19.11 -21.72 22.15
N LYS A 521 19.50 -20.68 21.43
CA LYS A 521 20.59 -19.77 21.80
C LYS A 521 20.01 -18.37 21.98
N SER A 522 19.92 -17.89 23.21
CA SER A 522 19.38 -16.56 23.53
C SER A 522 20.47 -15.50 23.68
N HIS A 523 20.12 -14.26 23.33
CA HIS A 523 20.91 -13.06 23.55
C HIS A 523 20.07 -12.05 24.32
N GLU A 524 20.07 -12.15 25.65
CA GLU A 524 19.18 -11.37 26.53
C GLU A 524 19.28 -9.86 26.33
N ARG A 525 20.50 -9.32 26.17
CA ARG A 525 20.75 -7.88 25.95
C ARG A 525 19.97 -7.31 24.75
N PHE A 526 19.68 -8.13 23.76
CA PHE A 526 18.99 -7.71 22.54
C PHE A 526 17.56 -8.27 22.44
N GLY A 527 17.12 -9.08 23.41
CA GLY A 527 15.80 -9.74 23.34
C GLY A 527 15.64 -10.64 22.11
N THR A 528 16.72 -11.26 21.64
CA THR A 528 16.71 -12.16 20.48
C THR A 528 17.08 -13.59 20.88
N ALA A 529 16.59 -14.56 20.11
CA ALA A 529 16.92 -15.96 20.28
C ALA A 529 16.97 -16.68 18.93
N VAL A 530 17.87 -17.65 18.79
CA VAL A 530 17.96 -18.52 17.62
C VAL A 530 17.50 -19.90 18.02
N ILE A 531 16.48 -20.42 17.34
CA ILE A 531 16.02 -21.80 17.51
C ILE A 531 16.71 -22.67 16.46
N VAL A 532 17.37 -23.73 16.91
CA VAL A 532 18.14 -24.67 16.08
C VAL A 532 17.45 -26.03 16.10
N PHE A 533 16.97 -26.47 14.95
CA PHE A 533 16.30 -27.75 14.74
C PHE A 533 17.32 -28.92 14.70
N PRO A 534 16.87 -30.18 14.91
CA PRO A 534 17.75 -31.35 14.91
C PRO A 534 18.54 -31.53 13.61
N ASP A 535 17.97 -31.15 12.48
CA ASP A 535 18.61 -31.22 11.16
C ASP A 535 19.48 -30.00 10.82
N GLY A 536 19.70 -29.12 11.78
CA GLY A 536 20.56 -27.94 11.65
C GLY A 536 19.88 -26.71 11.06
N PHE A 537 18.60 -26.79 10.66
CA PHE A 537 17.83 -25.62 10.24
C PHE A 537 17.68 -24.63 11.40
N LYS A 538 17.66 -23.33 11.09
CA LYS A 538 17.63 -22.26 12.10
C LYS A 538 16.51 -21.29 11.79
N ILE A 539 15.89 -20.77 12.84
CA ILE A 539 14.95 -19.65 12.77
C ILE A 539 15.34 -18.60 13.79
N ASP A 540 15.24 -17.33 13.39
CA ASP A 540 15.59 -16.19 14.21
C ASP A 540 14.33 -15.60 14.85
N ILE A 541 14.36 -15.48 16.16
CA ILE A 541 13.28 -14.91 16.98
C ILE A 541 13.75 -13.57 17.53
N ALA A 542 12.97 -12.53 17.30
CA ALA A 542 13.18 -11.21 17.87
C ALA A 542 11.97 -10.76 18.68
N THR A 543 12.23 -10.17 19.83
CA THR A 543 11.21 -9.41 20.55
C THR A 543 10.97 -8.08 19.85
N ALA A 544 9.70 -7.72 19.62
CA ALA A 544 9.32 -6.44 19.06
C ALA A 544 9.85 -5.30 19.94
N ARG A 545 10.69 -4.44 19.38
CA ARG A 545 11.44 -3.45 20.15
C ARG A 545 11.55 -2.09 19.47
N LEU A 546 11.63 -1.05 20.27
CA LEU A 546 12.04 0.28 19.86
C LEU A 546 13.56 0.40 19.98
N GLU A 547 14.21 1.02 19.00
CA GLU A 547 15.65 1.29 19.05
C GLU A 547 15.93 2.78 19.22
N TYR A 548 16.84 3.10 20.14
CA TYR A 548 17.37 4.43 20.36
C TYR A 548 18.87 4.46 20.14
N TYR A 549 19.36 5.43 19.36
CA TYR A 549 20.77 5.58 19.04
C TYR A 549 21.35 6.76 19.82
N GLU A 550 22.24 6.51 20.79
CA GLU A 550 22.84 7.57 21.58
C GLU A 550 23.64 8.56 20.72
N LYS A 551 24.36 8.05 19.71
CA LYS A 551 25.19 8.84 18.79
C LYS A 551 25.12 8.26 17.36
N PRO A 552 25.27 9.09 16.31
CA PRO A 552 25.31 8.62 14.91
C PRO A 552 26.33 7.49 14.70
N GLY A 553 25.89 6.36 14.14
CA GLY A 553 26.73 5.19 13.85
C GLY A 553 26.97 4.22 15.03
N ALA A 554 26.49 4.51 16.24
CA ALA A 554 26.61 3.63 17.40
C ALA A 554 25.64 2.43 17.34
N LEU A 555 25.84 1.44 18.22
CA LEU A 555 24.86 0.36 18.45
C LEU A 555 23.64 0.92 19.21
N PRO A 556 22.42 0.45 18.90
CA PRO A 556 21.21 0.96 19.56
C PRO A 556 20.98 0.34 20.96
N THR A 557 20.25 1.06 21.81
CA THR A 557 19.58 0.53 23.02
C THR A 557 18.15 0.10 22.67
N VAL A 558 17.61 -0.90 23.38
CA VAL A 558 16.35 -1.59 23.04
C VAL A 558 15.31 -1.52 24.16
N GLU A 559 14.05 -1.27 23.82
CA GLU A 559 12.88 -1.31 24.73
C GLU A 559 11.71 -2.09 24.11
N LEU A 560 10.87 -2.75 24.92
CA LEU A 560 9.70 -3.50 24.44
C LEU A 560 8.72 -2.59 23.69
N SER A 561 8.21 -3.04 22.54
CA SER A 561 7.35 -2.20 21.70
C SER A 561 6.38 -2.97 20.81
N SER A 562 5.62 -2.23 20.00
CA SER A 562 4.76 -2.80 18.96
C SER A 562 5.54 -3.16 17.69
N LEU A 563 5.02 -4.10 16.91
CA LEU A 563 5.49 -4.47 15.57
C LEU A 563 5.68 -3.23 14.71
N LYS A 564 4.75 -2.28 14.74
CA LYS A 564 4.86 -1.06 13.94
C LYS A 564 6.13 -0.26 14.27
N LEU A 565 6.48 -0.17 15.54
CA LEU A 565 7.69 0.55 15.99
C LEU A 565 8.96 -0.27 15.70
N ASP A 566 8.91 -1.60 15.82
CA ASP A 566 10.01 -2.49 15.39
C ASP A 566 10.27 -2.43 13.88
N LEU A 567 9.23 -2.29 13.07
CA LEU A 567 9.38 -2.15 11.62
C LEU A 567 9.87 -0.75 11.23
N TYR A 568 9.57 0.29 12.02
CA TYR A 568 9.97 1.67 11.71
C TYR A 568 11.48 1.90 11.82
N ARG A 569 12.17 1.17 12.72
CA ARG A 569 13.62 1.24 12.88
C ARG A 569 14.41 0.54 11.77
N ARG A 570 13.74 -0.18 10.85
CA ARG A 570 14.39 -0.90 9.74
C ARG A 570 14.92 0.07 8.68
N ASP A 571 15.72 -0.48 7.77
CA ASP A 571 16.46 0.28 6.78
C ASP A 571 15.57 0.84 5.66
N PHE A 572 14.79 -0.02 4.99
CA PHE A 572 13.99 0.33 3.81
C PHE A 572 12.56 -0.18 3.90
N THR A 573 11.64 0.52 3.25
CA THR A 573 10.20 0.22 3.23
C THR A 573 9.95 -1.20 2.77
N ILE A 574 10.60 -1.65 1.70
CA ILE A 574 10.53 -3.01 1.17
C ILE A 574 10.87 -4.10 2.20
N ASN A 575 11.64 -3.77 3.24
CA ASN A 575 12.04 -4.67 4.33
C ASN A 575 11.15 -4.55 5.57
N THR A 576 9.99 -3.91 5.45
CA THR A 576 9.01 -3.75 6.55
C THR A 576 7.75 -4.59 6.37
N LEU A 577 7.64 -5.34 5.26
CA LEU A 577 6.53 -6.27 5.06
C LEU A 577 6.55 -7.34 6.13
N SER A 578 5.38 -7.64 6.65
CA SER A 578 5.19 -8.65 7.69
C SER A 578 3.92 -9.44 7.42
N ALA A 579 3.89 -10.70 7.83
CA ALA A 579 2.69 -11.52 7.77
C ALA A 579 2.38 -12.09 9.16
N ALA A 580 1.14 -11.95 9.60
CA ALA A 580 0.70 -12.55 10.86
C ALA A 580 0.73 -14.07 10.74
N ILE A 581 1.21 -14.75 11.79
CA ILE A 581 1.31 -16.21 11.81
C ILE A 581 0.46 -16.84 12.92
N ASN A 582 -0.26 -16.06 13.74
CA ASN A 582 -1.24 -16.63 14.67
C ASN A 582 -2.38 -17.32 13.89
N PRO A 583 -3.00 -18.39 14.43
CA PRO A 583 -4.01 -19.18 13.71
C PRO A 583 -5.19 -18.37 13.16
N LYS A 584 -5.72 -17.42 13.94
CA LYS A 584 -6.89 -16.61 13.55
C LYS A 584 -6.66 -15.74 12.31
N ASN A 585 -5.43 -15.28 12.09
CA ASN A 585 -5.08 -14.33 11.02
C ASN A 585 -3.86 -14.79 10.22
N PHE A 586 -3.68 -16.11 10.11
CA PHE A 586 -2.52 -16.69 9.43
C PHE A 586 -2.43 -16.20 7.98
N GLY A 587 -1.30 -15.58 7.64
CA GLY A 587 -1.01 -15.03 6.32
C GLY A 587 -1.59 -13.64 6.06
N GLU A 588 -2.15 -12.96 7.06
CA GLU A 588 -2.56 -11.56 6.94
C GLU A 588 -1.34 -10.66 6.69
N LEU A 589 -1.29 -9.97 5.55
CA LEU A 589 -0.17 -9.10 5.16
C LEU A 589 -0.32 -7.71 5.80
N ILE A 590 0.72 -7.30 6.51
CA ILE A 590 0.82 -6.03 7.21
C ILE A 590 1.83 -5.14 6.49
N ASP A 591 1.35 -3.98 6.04
CA ASP A 591 2.16 -2.94 5.39
C ASP A 591 1.89 -1.57 6.01
N PHE A 592 2.78 -1.15 6.91
CA PHE A 592 2.68 0.16 7.57
C PHE A 592 3.36 1.30 6.82
N PHE A 593 4.18 1.03 5.80
CA PHE A 593 5.08 2.03 5.23
C PHE A 593 5.03 2.12 3.71
N GLY A 594 4.08 1.42 3.07
CA GLY A 594 3.88 1.48 1.62
C GLY A 594 4.86 0.59 0.86
N ALA A 595 5.35 -0.47 1.49
CA ALA A 595 6.31 -1.39 0.90
C ALA A 595 5.78 -2.07 -0.37
N GLN A 596 4.49 -2.39 -0.43
CA GLN A 596 3.86 -2.95 -1.65
C GLN A 596 3.91 -1.95 -2.83
N ARG A 597 3.71 -0.66 -2.56
CA ARG A 597 3.81 0.39 -3.58
C ARG A 597 5.25 0.50 -4.06
N ASP A 598 6.20 0.59 -3.14
CA ASP A 598 7.62 0.73 -3.50
C ASP A 598 8.15 -0.52 -4.24
N ILE A 599 7.65 -1.73 -3.93
CA ILE A 599 7.92 -2.93 -4.74
C ILE A 599 7.37 -2.80 -6.15
N LYS A 600 6.12 -2.33 -6.30
CA LYS A 600 5.49 -2.12 -7.62
C LYS A 600 6.24 -1.07 -8.45
N GLU A 601 6.70 -0.01 -7.81
CA GLU A 601 7.49 1.08 -8.41
C GLU A 601 8.97 0.73 -8.60
N LYS A 602 9.41 -0.44 -8.10
CA LYS A 602 10.82 -0.86 -8.08
C LYS A 602 11.73 0.17 -7.41
N ALA A 603 11.32 0.67 -6.24
CA ALA A 603 12.00 1.74 -5.52
C ALA A 603 12.60 1.26 -4.18
N VAL A 604 13.87 1.62 -3.92
CA VAL A 604 14.50 1.48 -2.60
C VAL A 604 14.35 2.79 -1.82
N ARG A 605 13.57 2.77 -0.74
CA ARG A 605 13.16 3.95 0.02
C ARG A 605 13.41 3.78 1.52
N VAL A 606 13.99 4.78 2.17
CA VAL A 606 14.19 4.79 3.63
C VAL A 606 12.90 5.14 4.40
N LEU A 607 12.81 4.67 5.64
CA LEU A 607 11.66 4.88 6.54
C LEU A 607 11.58 6.32 7.09
N HIS A 608 12.72 6.98 7.23
CA HIS A 608 12.82 8.35 7.76
C HIS A 608 14.09 9.06 7.29
N ASN A 609 14.06 10.40 7.33
CA ASN A 609 15.09 11.25 6.74
C ASN A 609 16.45 11.16 7.45
N LEU A 610 16.48 10.67 8.68
CA LEU A 610 17.71 10.47 9.47
C LEU A 610 18.26 9.04 9.41
N SER A 611 17.73 8.17 8.54
CA SER A 611 18.11 6.74 8.46
C SER A 611 19.62 6.53 8.30
N PHE A 612 20.26 7.30 7.41
CA PHE A 612 21.72 7.22 7.19
C PHE A 612 22.56 7.96 8.24
N VAL A 613 21.94 8.79 9.08
CA VAL A 613 22.61 9.44 10.22
C VAL A 613 22.66 8.47 11.40
N GLU A 614 21.54 7.80 11.68
CA GLU A 614 21.43 6.78 12.72
C GLU A 614 22.33 5.59 12.39
N ASP A 615 22.25 5.06 11.15
CA ASP A 615 23.08 3.96 10.68
C ASP A 615 23.64 4.20 9.25
N PRO A 616 24.87 4.71 9.13
CA PRO A 616 25.47 4.99 7.82
C PRO A 616 25.77 3.74 6.98
N THR A 617 25.79 2.53 7.57
CA THR A 617 25.98 1.27 6.81
C THR A 617 24.83 1.01 5.82
N ARG A 618 23.65 1.59 6.09
CA ARG A 618 22.48 1.51 5.21
C ARG A 618 22.76 2.09 3.81
N VAL A 619 23.75 2.96 3.64
CA VAL A 619 24.12 3.47 2.31
C VAL A 619 24.61 2.31 1.41
N PHE A 620 25.48 1.45 1.92
CA PHE A 620 25.97 0.27 1.19
C PHE A 620 24.85 -0.75 0.97
N ARG A 621 23.97 -0.95 1.96
CA ARG A 621 22.78 -1.79 1.83
C ARG A 621 21.81 -1.30 0.75
N ALA A 622 21.62 0.02 0.62
CA ALA A 622 20.78 0.60 -0.42
C ALA A 622 21.30 0.25 -1.81
N ILE A 623 22.62 0.40 -2.03
CA ILE A 623 23.29 0.03 -3.28
C ILE A 623 23.16 -1.47 -3.54
N ARG A 624 23.35 -2.29 -2.50
CA ARG A 624 23.20 -3.75 -2.59
C ARG A 624 21.79 -4.15 -3.03
N PHE A 625 20.75 -3.62 -2.38
CA PHE A 625 19.37 -3.92 -2.73
C PHE A 625 18.93 -3.32 -4.07
N GLU A 626 19.49 -2.18 -4.48
CA GLU A 626 19.31 -1.62 -5.83
C GLU A 626 19.72 -2.65 -6.89
N GLN A 627 20.91 -3.27 -6.72
CA GLN A 627 21.41 -4.25 -7.68
C GLN A 627 20.71 -5.61 -7.55
N ARG A 628 20.50 -6.11 -6.33
CA ARG A 628 19.91 -7.43 -6.08
C ARG A 628 18.52 -7.60 -6.69
N TYR A 629 17.68 -6.56 -6.60
CA TYR A 629 16.30 -6.62 -7.11
C TYR A 629 16.09 -5.90 -8.44
N GLY A 630 17.13 -5.26 -8.99
CA GLY A 630 17.01 -4.39 -10.15
C GLY A 630 16.08 -3.20 -9.89
N PHE A 631 16.09 -2.67 -8.67
CA PHE A 631 15.32 -1.50 -8.25
C PHE A 631 16.16 -0.23 -8.46
N ALA A 632 15.55 0.94 -8.28
CA ALA A 632 16.25 2.21 -8.25
C ALA A 632 16.16 2.82 -6.85
N ILE A 633 17.25 3.41 -6.33
CA ILE A 633 17.18 4.19 -5.09
C ILE A 633 16.31 5.43 -5.36
N ALA A 634 15.24 5.61 -4.57
CA ALA A 634 14.31 6.73 -4.73
C ALA A 634 15.02 8.09 -4.63
N LYS A 635 14.55 9.10 -5.37
CA LYS A 635 15.23 10.40 -5.50
C LYS A 635 15.50 11.07 -4.15
N HIS A 636 14.51 11.06 -3.25
CA HIS A 636 14.69 11.59 -1.88
C HIS A 636 15.78 10.82 -1.11
N THR A 637 15.74 9.49 -1.16
CA THR A 637 16.75 8.61 -0.54
C THR A 637 18.16 8.88 -1.10
N GLN A 638 18.30 9.10 -2.41
CA GLN A 638 19.59 9.47 -3.01
C GLN A 638 20.12 10.79 -2.48
N ASN A 639 19.26 11.80 -2.29
CA ASN A 639 19.66 13.08 -1.70
C ASN A 639 20.16 12.88 -0.26
N LEU A 640 19.47 12.06 0.53
CA LEU A 640 19.90 11.74 1.90
C LEU A 640 21.25 10.99 1.93
N ILE A 641 21.51 10.10 0.96
CA ILE A 641 22.84 9.46 0.80
C ILE A 641 23.90 10.53 0.54
N LYS A 642 23.67 11.41 -0.44
CA LYS A 642 24.62 12.50 -0.77
C LYS A 642 24.88 13.40 0.44
N ASN A 643 23.87 13.67 1.25
CA ASN A 643 24.00 14.47 2.46
C ASN A 643 24.81 13.74 3.55
N ALA A 644 24.58 12.43 3.72
CA ALA A 644 25.36 11.62 4.65
C ALA A 644 26.86 11.57 4.26
N VAL A 645 27.15 11.51 2.96
CA VAL A 645 28.50 11.57 2.39
C VAL A 645 29.14 12.94 2.58
N LYS A 646 28.43 14.01 2.24
CA LYS A 646 28.90 15.40 2.39
C LYS A 646 29.24 15.74 3.85
N LEU A 647 28.46 15.25 4.79
CA LEU A 647 28.65 15.46 6.23
C LEU A 647 29.60 14.43 6.89
N ASN A 648 30.25 13.56 6.09
CA ASN A 648 31.21 12.54 6.55
C ASN A 648 30.69 11.58 7.64
N PHE A 649 29.37 11.31 7.67
CA PHE A 649 28.81 10.37 8.66
C PHE A 649 29.35 8.95 8.51
N LEU A 650 29.75 8.57 7.30
CA LEU A 650 30.30 7.25 7.02
C LEU A 650 31.66 6.98 7.68
N GLN A 651 32.42 8.02 8.06
CA GLN A 651 33.66 7.83 8.83
C GLN A 651 33.41 7.25 10.24
N LYS A 652 32.17 7.32 10.73
CA LYS A 652 31.77 6.77 12.03
C LYS A 652 31.47 5.27 11.98
N ILE A 653 31.46 4.66 10.79
CA ILE A 653 31.24 3.22 10.63
C ILE A 653 32.50 2.48 11.11
N SER A 654 32.32 1.48 11.98
CA SER A 654 33.41 0.55 12.33
C SER A 654 33.83 -0.27 11.10
N GLY A 655 35.13 -0.46 10.89
CA GLY A 655 35.63 -1.19 9.71
C GLY A 655 35.05 -2.59 9.52
N GLU A 656 34.79 -3.34 10.59
CA GLU A 656 34.16 -4.67 10.51
C GLU A 656 32.76 -4.62 9.88
N ARG A 657 31.94 -3.65 10.27
CA ARG A 657 30.59 -3.45 9.69
C ARG A 657 30.67 -3.02 8.23
N LEU A 658 31.64 -2.17 7.89
CA LEU A 658 31.89 -1.79 6.49
C LEU A 658 32.32 -3.02 5.66
N LEU A 659 33.24 -3.82 6.18
CA LEU A 659 33.72 -5.04 5.54
C LEU A 659 32.58 -6.04 5.29
N ASN A 660 31.68 -6.21 6.25
CA ASN A 660 30.53 -7.11 6.09
C ASN A 660 29.59 -6.66 4.97
N GLU A 661 29.32 -5.36 4.84
CA GLU A 661 28.52 -4.84 3.72
C GLU A 661 29.27 -4.92 2.38
N LEU A 662 30.60 -4.73 2.36
CA LEU A 662 31.41 -4.92 1.14
C LEU A 662 31.42 -6.37 0.67
N LYS A 663 31.57 -7.33 1.60
CA LYS A 663 31.46 -8.77 1.28
C LYS A 663 30.10 -9.09 0.69
N ALA A 664 29.03 -8.63 1.32
CA ALA A 664 27.68 -8.84 0.82
C ALA A 664 27.49 -8.21 -0.58
N ILE A 665 28.11 -7.06 -0.87
CA ILE A 665 28.10 -6.46 -2.21
C ILE A 665 28.87 -7.31 -3.22
N PHE A 666 30.04 -7.83 -2.85
CA PHE A 666 30.87 -8.68 -3.72
C PHE A 666 30.21 -10.02 -4.07
N GLU A 667 29.28 -10.49 -3.23
CA GLU A 667 28.51 -11.71 -3.46
C GLU A 667 27.28 -11.52 -4.37
N GLU A 668 26.89 -10.28 -4.67
CA GLU A 668 25.77 -10.02 -5.58
C GLU A 668 26.16 -10.32 -7.04
N GLU A 669 25.22 -10.89 -7.81
CA GLU A 669 25.42 -11.25 -9.23
C GLU A 669 25.93 -10.06 -10.08
N ASN A 670 25.38 -8.87 -9.80
CA ASN A 670 25.72 -7.62 -10.49
C ASN A 670 26.64 -6.70 -9.66
N PHE A 671 27.59 -7.25 -8.90
CA PHE A 671 28.45 -6.43 -8.03
C PHE A 671 29.21 -5.32 -8.78
N LEU A 672 29.60 -5.51 -10.06
CA LEU A 672 30.28 -4.46 -10.83
C LEU A 672 29.45 -3.17 -10.93
N ARG A 673 28.12 -3.28 -11.08
CA ARG A 673 27.23 -2.12 -11.03
C ARG A 673 27.16 -1.52 -9.63
N ALA A 674 27.18 -2.34 -8.58
CA ALA A 674 27.26 -1.84 -7.20
C ALA A 674 28.55 -1.04 -6.97
N ILE A 675 29.70 -1.51 -7.47
CA ILE A 675 30.98 -0.79 -7.40
C ILE A 675 30.92 0.54 -8.17
N GLN A 676 30.29 0.55 -9.35
CA GLN A 676 30.04 1.79 -10.09
C GLN A 676 29.16 2.77 -9.29
N ARG A 677 28.14 2.29 -8.56
CA ARG A 677 27.32 3.13 -7.69
C ARG A 677 28.09 3.64 -6.47
N ILE A 678 28.98 2.84 -5.89
CA ILE A 678 29.92 3.28 -4.84
C ILE A 678 30.77 4.45 -5.36
N LYS A 679 31.24 4.39 -6.61
CA LYS A 679 31.95 5.51 -7.25
C LYS A 679 31.07 6.75 -7.43
N GLU A 680 29.86 6.58 -7.97
CA GLU A 680 28.92 7.69 -8.24
C GLU A 680 28.48 8.45 -6.98
N PHE A 681 28.36 7.76 -5.85
CA PHE A 681 28.07 8.37 -4.56
C PHE A 681 29.31 8.85 -3.80
N ASP A 682 30.51 8.80 -4.39
CA ASP A 682 31.77 9.20 -3.77
C ASP A 682 32.05 8.46 -2.45
N LEU A 683 31.77 7.15 -2.44
CA LEU A 683 31.90 6.29 -1.25
C LEU A 683 33.27 5.61 -1.14
N VAL A 684 34.03 5.57 -2.23
CA VAL A 684 35.34 4.91 -2.34
C VAL A 684 36.32 5.39 -1.26
N LYS A 685 36.30 6.70 -0.97
CA LYS A 685 37.15 7.35 0.03
C LYS A 685 36.97 6.82 1.45
N PHE A 686 35.82 6.21 1.76
CA PHE A 686 35.57 5.58 3.07
C PHE A 686 36.06 4.13 3.14
N ILE A 687 36.36 3.50 2.00
CA ILE A 687 37.06 2.21 1.94
C ILE A 687 38.56 2.46 2.10
N HIS A 688 39.14 3.28 1.21
CA HIS A 688 40.49 3.81 1.34
C HIS A 688 40.64 5.06 0.43
N PRO A 689 41.25 6.16 0.90
CA PRO A 689 41.32 7.42 0.16
C PRO A 689 42.10 7.34 -1.16
N GLU A 690 43.07 6.42 -1.25
CA GLU A 690 43.89 6.24 -2.45
C GLU A 690 43.27 5.30 -3.49
N ILE A 691 42.12 4.68 -3.20
CA ILE A 691 41.47 3.80 -4.17
C ILE A 691 40.88 4.61 -5.32
N ARG A 692 41.17 4.17 -6.54
CA ARG A 692 40.60 4.69 -7.77
C ARG A 692 39.81 3.58 -8.44
N LEU A 693 38.69 3.94 -9.05
CA LEU A 693 37.82 3.02 -9.79
C LEU A 693 37.74 3.47 -11.24
N ASP A 694 38.85 3.46 -11.94
CA ASP A 694 38.89 3.78 -13.36
C ASP A 694 38.60 2.54 -14.23
N ALA A 695 38.70 2.68 -15.55
CA ALA A 695 38.40 1.59 -16.48
C ALA A 695 39.32 0.37 -16.28
N ALA A 696 40.57 0.56 -15.85
CA ALA A 696 41.52 -0.51 -15.61
C ALA A 696 41.16 -1.33 -14.36
N GLU A 697 40.80 -0.67 -13.24
CA GLU A 697 40.36 -1.38 -12.03
C GLU A 697 39.03 -2.10 -12.25
N MET A 698 38.06 -1.46 -12.92
CA MET A 698 36.79 -2.09 -13.24
C MET A 698 36.98 -3.34 -14.12
N ALA A 699 37.87 -3.27 -15.11
CA ALA A 699 38.21 -4.43 -15.95
C ALA A 699 38.96 -5.53 -15.16
N LEU A 700 39.76 -5.17 -14.16
CA LEU A 700 40.40 -6.15 -13.29
C LEU A 700 39.40 -6.86 -12.39
N MET A 701 38.45 -6.13 -11.80
CA MET A 701 37.35 -6.71 -11.01
C MET A 701 36.50 -7.68 -11.84
N GLU A 702 36.24 -7.34 -13.11
CA GLU A 702 35.54 -8.23 -14.04
C GLU A 702 36.33 -9.50 -14.32
N ARG A 703 37.63 -9.40 -14.63
CA ARG A 703 38.49 -10.59 -14.81
C ARG A 703 38.58 -11.43 -13.53
N ALA A 704 38.60 -10.80 -12.35
CA ALA A 704 38.62 -11.50 -11.08
C ALA A 704 37.34 -12.31 -10.86
N ARG A 705 36.17 -11.76 -11.20
CA ARG A 705 34.89 -12.50 -11.23
C ARG A 705 34.99 -13.72 -12.14
N ASP A 706 35.49 -13.54 -13.36
CA ASP A 706 35.55 -14.62 -14.35
C ASP A 706 36.51 -15.74 -13.89
N VAL A 707 37.64 -15.38 -13.26
CA VAL A 707 38.57 -16.34 -12.66
C VAL A 707 37.94 -17.09 -11.48
N LEU A 708 37.19 -16.40 -10.61
CA LEU A 708 36.47 -17.03 -9.50
C LEU A 708 35.40 -18.01 -9.99
N ALA A 709 34.62 -17.62 -11.00
CA ALA A 709 33.62 -18.48 -11.62
C ALA A 709 34.27 -19.72 -12.27
N TRP A 710 35.38 -19.53 -12.99
CA TRP A 710 36.16 -20.64 -13.54
C TRP A 710 36.66 -21.58 -12.45
N TYR A 711 37.20 -21.07 -11.34
CA TYR A 711 37.70 -21.89 -10.24
C TYR A 711 36.58 -22.69 -9.57
N GLN A 712 35.41 -22.08 -9.34
CA GLN A 712 34.24 -22.76 -8.78
C GLN A 712 33.78 -23.95 -9.65
N LEU A 713 33.86 -23.82 -10.98
CA LEU A 713 33.51 -24.89 -11.92
C LEU A 713 34.50 -26.07 -11.92
N LEU A 714 35.69 -25.93 -11.32
CA LEU A 714 36.65 -27.03 -11.18
C LEU A 714 36.28 -28.01 -10.07
N TYR A 715 35.31 -27.68 -9.20
CA TYR A 715 34.95 -28.48 -8.02
C TYR A 715 36.17 -28.83 -7.14
N ALA A 716 37.13 -27.92 -7.03
CA ALA A 716 38.32 -28.11 -6.21
C ALA A 716 37.94 -28.31 -4.73
N GLU A 717 38.65 -29.20 -4.03
CA GLU A 717 38.40 -29.49 -2.61
C GLU A 717 38.72 -28.29 -1.68
N GLU A 718 39.65 -27.44 -2.11
CA GLU A 718 40.10 -26.26 -1.37
C GLU A 718 39.07 -25.13 -1.47
N LYS A 719 38.59 -24.65 -0.31
CA LYS A 719 37.65 -23.54 -0.24
C LYS A 719 38.38 -22.20 -0.42
N VAL A 720 37.88 -21.36 -1.32
CA VAL A 720 38.41 -20.02 -1.59
C VAL A 720 37.47 -18.97 -1.01
N GLU A 721 38.02 -18.00 -0.27
CA GLU A 721 37.28 -16.81 0.15
C GLU A 721 37.29 -15.76 -0.97
N GLY A 722 36.42 -15.90 -1.97
CA GLY A 722 36.43 -15.08 -3.20
C GLY A 722 36.37 -13.56 -3.00
N TRP A 723 35.76 -13.09 -1.90
CA TRP A 723 35.74 -11.67 -1.55
C TRP A 723 37.15 -11.10 -1.30
N LEU A 724 38.13 -11.91 -0.88
CA LEU A 724 39.53 -11.49 -0.75
C LEU A 724 40.15 -11.20 -2.11
N VAL A 725 39.89 -12.04 -3.12
CA VAL A 725 40.39 -11.83 -4.48
C VAL A 725 39.85 -10.51 -5.05
N LEU A 726 38.57 -10.23 -4.83
CA LEU A 726 37.93 -8.96 -5.22
C LEU A 726 38.46 -7.76 -4.41
N LEU A 727 38.76 -7.96 -3.11
CA LEU A 727 39.40 -6.92 -2.30
C LEU A 727 40.82 -6.60 -2.81
N LEU A 728 41.61 -7.60 -3.18
CA LEU A 728 42.93 -7.39 -3.78
C LEU A 728 42.81 -6.66 -5.13
N ALA A 729 41.83 -7.04 -5.96
CA ALA A 729 41.57 -6.40 -7.24
C ALA A 729 41.13 -4.93 -7.13
N ILE A 730 40.26 -4.57 -6.18
CA ILE A 730 39.84 -3.17 -5.98
C ILE A 730 40.95 -2.29 -5.39
N SER A 731 41.94 -2.92 -4.75
CA SER A 731 43.12 -2.27 -4.15
C SER A 731 44.39 -2.40 -4.99
N ASP A 732 44.30 -2.78 -6.27
CA ASP A 732 45.46 -3.14 -7.11
C ASP A 732 46.52 -2.03 -7.24
N GLN A 733 46.06 -0.79 -7.24
CA GLN A 733 46.86 0.43 -7.33
C GLN A 733 47.56 0.81 -6.02
N LEU A 734 47.15 0.24 -4.88
CA LEU A 734 47.74 0.55 -3.59
C LEU A 734 49.10 -0.12 -3.42
N LYS A 735 49.97 0.52 -2.64
CA LYS A 735 51.21 -0.11 -2.18
C LYS A 735 50.91 -1.17 -1.12
N ASP A 736 51.79 -2.15 -0.99
CA ASP A 736 51.58 -3.27 -0.06
C ASP A 736 51.39 -2.82 1.40
N ASP A 737 52.08 -1.75 1.83
CA ASP A 737 51.91 -1.19 3.17
C ASP A 737 50.53 -0.55 3.38
N GLU A 738 49.92 -0.04 2.31
CA GLU A 738 48.58 0.54 2.33
C GLU A 738 47.48 -0.51 2.31
N VAL A 739 47.64 -1.58 1.52
CA VAL A 739 46.73 -2.73 1.55
C VAL A 739 46.71 -3.34 2.97
N LEU A 740 47.88 -3.42 3.62
CA LEU A 740 47.98 -3.87 5.02
C LEU A 740 47.29 -2.91 6.01
N LYS A 741 47.40 -1.59 5.82
CA LYS A 741 46.68 -0.59 6.64
C LYS A 741 45.17 -0.71 6.45
N MET A 742 44.72 -0.83 5.20
CA MET A 742 43.31 -1.04 4.86
C MET A 742 42.77 -2.31 5.51
N GLY A 743 43.49 -3.42 5.43
CA GLY A 743 43.09 -4.68 6.07
C GLY A 743 42.94 -4.56 7.59
N LYS A 744 43.84 -3.82 8.26
CA LYS A 744 43.73 -3.52 9.69
C LYS A 744 42.52 -2.63 10.00
N GLN A 745 42.29 -1.58 9.22
CA GLN A 745 41.16 -0.67 9.40
C GLN A 745 39.82 -1.36 9.23
N LEU A 746 39.69 -2.24 8.23
CA LEU A 746 38.50 -3.05 7.96
C LEU A 746 38.28 -4.18 8.98
N GLY A 747 39.21 -4.40 9.90
CA GLY A 747 39.10 -5.48 10.89
C GLY A 747 39.21 -6.87 10.28
N ILE A 748 40.09 -7.05 9.28
CA ILE A 748 40.39 -8.39 8.74
C ILE A 748 41.15 -9.20 9.80
N LEU A 749 40.46 -10.18 10.38
CA LEU A 749 40.98 -11.05 11.43
C LEU A 749 41.07 -12.50 10.94
N GLY A 750 42.03 -13.26 11.48
CA GLY A 750 42.25 -14.67 11.14
C GLY A 750 43.54 -14.89 10.35
N LYS A 751 44.29 -15.93 10.71
CA LYS A 751 45.66 -16.15 10.20
C LYS A 751 45.72 -16.17 8.66
N HIS A 752 44.87 -16.97 8.02
CA HIS A 752 44.78 -17.09 6.55
C HIS A 752 44.49 -15.76 5.84
N LYS A 753 43.50 -15.02 6.34
CA LYS A 753 43.07 -13.75 5.72
C LYS A 753 44.15 -12.67 5.81
N VAL A 754 44.87 -12.68 6.93
CA VAL A 754 46.00 -11.77 7.14
C VAL A 754 47.19 -12.17 6.25
N GLU A 755 47.42 -13.46 6.07
CA GLU A 755 48.46 -14.01 5.18
C GLU A 755 48.24 -13.59 3.72
N VAL A 756 47.01 -13.75 3.19
CA VAL A 756 46.64 -13.28 1.83
C VAL A 756 46.96 -11.78 1.64
N VAL A 757 46.60 -10.94 2.61
CA VAL A 757 46.87 -9.50 2.51
C VAL A 757 48.37 -9.17 2.62
N GLN A 758 49.15 -9.99 3.33
CA GLN A 758 50.61 -9.83 3.48
C GLN A 758 51.39 -10.30 2.25
N ASP A 759 50.96 -11.42 1.66
CA ASP A 759 51.71 -12.11 0.61
C ASP A 759 51.40 -11.59 -0.80
N ARG A 760 50.44 -10.67 -0.94
CA ARG A 760 50.15 -9.94 -2.19
C ARG A 760 51.42 -9.49 -2.92
N GLY A 761 52.38 -8.89 -2.20
CA GLY A 761 53.64 -8.42 -2.78
C GLY A 761 54.49 -9.54 -3.37
N GLU A 762 54.55 -10.70 -2.71
CA GLU A 762 55.22 -11.91 -3.22
C GLU A 762 54.49 -12.50 -4.42
N ALA A 763 53.16 -12.49 -4.42
CA ALA A 763 52.36 -12.91 -5.56
C ALA A 763 52.63 -12.04 -6.80
N VAL A 764 52.68 -10.71 -6.64
CA VAL A 764 53.03 -9.78 -7.73
C VAL A 764 54.46 -10.00 -8.22
N LYS A 765 55.43 -10.31 -7.34
CA LYS A 765 56.80 -10.67 -7.73
C LYS A 765 56.85 -11.99 -8.53
N ALA A 766 56.08 -12.99 -8.11
CA ALA A 766 55.94 -14.25 -8.83
C ALA A 766 55.36 -14.01 -10.23
N LEU A 767 54.28 -13.22 -10.33
CA LEU A 767 53.68 -12.81 -11.59
C LEU A 767 54.69 -12.12 -12.51
N ASN A 768 55.39 -11.09 -12.01
CA ASN A 768 56.39 -10.36 -12.79
C ASN A 768 57.53 -11.27 -13.29
N THR A 769 57.90 -12.28 -12.50
CA THR A 769 58.90 -13.27 -12.90
C THR A 769 58.38 -14.19 -14.00
N MET A 770 57.13 -14.65 -13.89
CA MET A 770 56.48 -15.45 -14.93
C MET A 770 56.29 -14.66 -16.23
N GLN A 771 55.83 -13.42 -16.16
CA GLN A 771 55.61 -12.56 -17.33
C GLN A 771 56.92 -12.27 -18.07
N ARG A 772 58.02 -11.98 -17.35
CA ARG A 772 59.34 -11.79 -17.98
C ARG A 772 59.84 -13.04 -18.74
N LYS A 773 59.58 -14.23 -18.20
CA LYS A 773 60.03 -15.49 -18.81
C LYS A 773 59.10 -16.00 -19.93
N LEU A 774 57.82 -15.65 -19.90
CA LEU A 774 56.77 -16.14 -20.83
C LEU A 774 56.29 -15.11 -21.86
N ALA A 775 56.86 -13.90 -21.86
CA ALA A 775 56.53 -12.88 -22.85
C ALA A 775 56.83 -13.37 -24.28
N PRO A 776 55.93 -13.13 -25.25
CA PRO A 776 56.17 -13.49 -26.64
C PRO A 776 57.37 -12.70 -27.20
N VAL A 777 58.21 -13.37 -27.98
CA VAL A 777 59.33 -12.74 -28.70
C VAL A 777 58.76 -11.88 -29.83
N SER A 778 58.82 -10.56 -29.68
CA SER A 778 58.64 -9.64 -30.79
C SER A 778 59.99 -9.07 -31.20
N LEU A 779 60.40 -9.29 -32.45
CA LEU A 779 61.48 -8.58 -33.14
C LEU A 779 60.91 -8.01 -34.45
N PRO A 780 61.50 -6.93 -35.04
CA PRO A 780 62.79 -6.33 -34.73
C PRO A 780 62.76 -4.80 -34.51
N SER A 781 63.79 -4.25 -33.88
CA SER A 781 64.34 -2.96 -34.32
C SER A 781 65.84 -2.86 -33.97
N ASN A 782 66.59 -2.34 -34.93
CA ASN A 782 68.02 -2.13 -34.90
C ASN A 782 68.42 -1.26 -33.69
N ALA A 783 68.89 -1.89 -32.62
CA ALA A 783 69.70 -1.23 -31.60
C ALA A 783 70.51 -2.30 -30.87
N SER A 784 71.79 -2.37 -31.23
CA SER A 784 72.80 -3.21 -30.61
C SER A 784 73.11 -2.71 -29.19
N ILE A 785 72.38 -3.18 -28.17
CA ILE A 785 72.85 -3.14 -26.78
C ILE A 785 72.45 -4.44 -26.06
N GLY A 786 73.44 -5.31 -25.86
CA GLY A 786 73.58 -6.14 -24.66
C GLY A 786 72.55 -7.23 -24.37
N GLY A 787 72.73 -8.42 -24.96
CA GLY A 787 72.63 -9.68 -24.21
C GLY A 787 71.27 -10.13 -23.67
N LEU A 788 70.15 -9.93 -24.38
CA LEU A 788 68.89 -10.64 -24.07
C LEU A 788 68.98 -12.09 -24.54
N LYS A 789 69.40 -13.00 -23.63
CA LYS A 789 69.31 -14.45 -23.85
C LYS A 789 67.83 -14.86 -23.97
N GLN A 790 67.55 -15.70 -24.96
CA GLN A 790 66.29 -16.40 -25.25
C GLN A 790 65.41 -16.65 -24.00
N GLY A 791 64.12 -16.34 -24.09
CA GLY A 791 63.13 -16.78 -23.10
C GLY A 791 63.03 -18.30 -23.11
N LYS A 792 63.69 -18.98 -22.16
CA LYS A 792 63.45 -20.40 -21.88
C LYS A 792 62.01 -20.55 -21.39
N ALA A 793 61.29 -21.53 -21.95
CA ALA A 793 60.00 -21.96 -21.40
C ALA A 793 60.14 -22.22 -19.89
N LEU A 794 59.26 -21.62 -19.09
CA LEU A 794 59.18 -21.90 -17.66
C LEU A 794 58.92 -23.39 -17.47
N ARG A 795 59.81 -24.09 -16.77
CA ARG A 795 59.62 -25.51 -16.45
C ARG A 795 58.43 -25.65 -15.47
N PRO A 796 57.65 -26.75 -15.52
CA PRO A 796 56.56 -26.99 -14.58
C PRO A 796 57.01 -26.89 -13.11
N SER A 797 58.21 -27.38 -12.79
CA SER A 797 58.82 -27.22 -11.46
C SER A 797 59.04 -25.76 -11.05
N GLU A 798 59.46 -24.89 -11.97
CA GLU A 798 59.66 -23.47 -11.71
C GLU A 798 58.32 -22.76 -11.46
N ILE A 799 57.27 -23.14 -12.18
CA ILE A 799 55.90 -22.64 -11.95
C ILE A 799 55.40 -23.11 -10.57
N TYR A 800 55.59 -24.38 -10.24
CA TYR A 800 55.20 -24.96 -8.95
C TYR A 800 55.88 -24.23 -7.79
N ASN A 801 57.20 -24.02 -7.85
CA ASN A 801 57.96 -23.38 -6.77
C ASN A 801 57.59 -21.90 -6.59
N LEU A 802 57.17 -21.21 -7.67
CA LEU A 802 56.72 -19.82 -7.59
C LEU A 802 55.33 -19.68 -6.98
N LEU A 803 54.43 -20.62 -7.24
CA LEU A 803 53.00 -20.50 -6.89
C LEU A 803 52.59 -21.30 -5.64
N LYS A 804 53.26 -22.42 -5.34
CA LYS A 804 52.93 -23.29 -4.19
C LYS A 804 53.01 -22.60 -2.82
N PRO A 805 53.96 -21.68 -2.56
CA PRO A 805 54.03 -20.99 -1.27
C PRO A 805 52.91 -19.98 -1.04
N LEU A 806 52.21 -19.56 -2.11
CA LEU A 806 51.21 -18.51 -2.04
C LEU A 806 49.84 -19.07 -1.67
N PRO A 807 49.02 -18.32 -0.89
CA PRO A 807 47.61 -18.58 -0.75
C PRO A 807 46.91 -18.68 -2.12
N ILE A 808 45.90 -19.54 -2.22
CA ILE A 808 45.18 -19.74 -3.49
C ILE A 808 44.48 -18.45 -3.95
N GLU A 809 43.99 -17.62 -3.03
CA GLU A 809 43.40 -16.31 -3.32
C GLU A 809 44.40 -15.39 -4.05
N ASP A 810 45.66 -15.38 -3.63
CA ASP A 810 46.71 -14.59 -4.27
C ASP A 810 47.02 -15.09 -5.68
N VAL A 811 47.07 -16.42 -5.87
CA VAL A 811 47.26 -17.06 -7.17
C VAL A 811 46.11 -16.70 -8.13
N LEU A 812 44.87 -16.72 -7.66
CA LEU A 812 43.69 -16.32 -8.45
C LEU A 812 43.70 -14.82 -8.76
N TYR A 813 44.11 -13.98 -7.82
CA TYR A 813 44.28 -12.55 -8.04
C TYR A 813 45.31 -12.26 -9.15
N ILE A 814 46.49 -12.88 -9.11
CA ILE A 814 47.50 -12.66 -10.17
C ILE A 814 47.10 -13.26 -11.51
N MET A 815 46.28 -14.32 -11.52
CA MET A 815 45.65 -14.87 -12.73
C MET A 815 44.67 -13.87 -13.35
N ALA A 816 43.91 -13.13 -12.54
CA ALA A 816 43.05 -12.05 -13.01
C ALA A 816 43.84 -10.80 -13.44
N LYS A 817 44.97 -10.51 -12.78
CA LYS A 817 45.84 -9.35 -13.06
C LYS A 817 46.58 -9.49 -14.39
N THR A 818 47.04 -10.68 -14.75
CA THR A 818 47.80 -10.87 -15.99
C THR A 818 46.95 -10.69 -17.25
N LYS A 819 47.49 -9.99 -18.24
CA LYS A 819 46.93 -9.90 -19.60
C LYS A 819 47.63 -10.84 -20.59
N LEU A 820 48.72 -11.50 -20.17
CA LEU A 820 49.48 -12.42 -21.02
C LEU A 820 48.87 -13.82 -20.96
N GLU A 821 48.40 -14.30 -22.12
CA GLU A 821 47.75 -15.60 -22.27
C GLU A 821 48.64 -16.76 -21.82
N ASN A 822 49.93 -16.73 -22.16
CA ASN A 822 50.89 -17.76 -21.74
C ASN A 822 51.04 -17.83 -20.21
N THR A 823 51.04 -16.67 -19.55
CA THR A 823 51.10 -16.61 -18.08
C THR A 823 49.80 -17.11 -17.46
N LYS A 824 48.64 -16.74 -18.03
CA LYS A 824 47.33 -17.25 -17.57
C LYS A 824 47.24 -18.78 -17.71
N LYS A 825 47.71 -19.34 -18.83
CA LYS A 825 47.82 -20.79 -19.05
C LYS A 825 48.75 -21.47 -18.06
N ALA A 826 49.90 -20.88 -17.75
CA ALA A 826 50.83 -21.42 -16.75
C ALA A 826 50.22 -21.49 -15.35
N ILE A 827 49.50 -20.44 -14.92
CA ILE A 827 48.81 -20.41 -13.62
C ILE A 827 47.64 -21.41 -13.62
N SER A 828 46.87 -21.46 -14.70
CA SER A 828 45.78 -22.44 -14.88
C SER A 828 46.30 -23.88 -14.78
N ASN A 829 47.42 -24.20 -15.43
CA ASN A 829 48.08 -25.51 -15.35
C ASN A 829 48.55 -25.84 -13.93
N PHE A 830 49.05 -24.85 -13.20
CA PHE A 830 49.40 -25.04 -11.79
C PHE A 830 48.18 -25.45 -10.95
N ILE A 831 47.08 -24.71 -11.06
CA ILE A 831 45.86 -24.96 -10.29
C ILE A 831 45.24 -26.33 -10.64
N THR A 832 45.20 -26.68 -11.92
CA THR A 832 44.49 -27.88 -12.41
C THR A 832 45.30 -29.16 -12.38
N HIS A 833 46.63 -29.07 -12.49
CA HIS A 833 47.50 -30.25 -12.61
C HIS A 833 48.65 -30.22 -11.61
N LEU A 834 49.54 -29.20 -11.66
CA LEU A 834 50.82 -29.25 -10.95
C LEU A 834 50.69 -29.21 -9.42
N LYS A 835 49.66 -28.55 -8.89
CA LYS A 835 49.44 -28.38 -7.43
C LYS A 835 49.25 -29.72 -6.71
N GLU A 836 48.68 -30.70 -7.40
CA GLU A 836 48.34 -32.04 -6.87
C GLU A 836 49.45 -33.09 -7.06
N TYR A 837 50.56 -32.74 -7.71
CA TYR A 837 51.68 -33.66 -7.87
C TYR A 837 52.31 -33.98 -6.50
N LYS A 838 52.43 -35.27 -6.21
CA LYS A 838 53.15 -35.82 -5.05
C LYS A 838 54.23 -36.78 -5.54
N THR A 839 55.27 -37.00 -4.75
CA THR A 839 56.22 -38.10 -4.98
C THR A 839 55.53 -39.45 -4.77
N LEU A 840 55.97 -40.49 -5.49
CA LEU A 840 55.51 -41.87 -5.29
C LEU A 840 56.25 -42.53 -4.11
N LEU A 841 57.45 -42.06 -3.80
CA LEU A 841 58.20 -42.39 -2.60
C LEU A 841 57.85 -41.45 -1.44
N HIS A 842 57.79 -42.02 -0.25
CA HIS A 842 57.62 -41.32 1.02
C HIS A 842 58.84 -41.52 1.91
N GLY A 843 58.89 -40.83 3.06
CA GLY A 843 60.01 -40.91 3.99
C GLY A 843 60.32 -42.35 4.44
N ASP A 844 59.29 -43.19 4.61
CA ASP A 844 59.45 -44.61 4.96
C ASP A 844 60.12 -45.42 3.83
N ASP A 845 59.90 -45.05 2.57
CA ASP A 845 60.59 -45.68 1.44
C ASP A 845 62.07 -45.28 1.41
N LEU A 846 62.39 -44.02 1.67
CA LEU A 846 63.78 -43.56 1.78
C LEU A 846 64.53 -44.25 2.92
N LYS A 847 63.85 -44.49 4.05
CA LYS A 847 64.38 -45.27 5.17
C LYS A 847 64.67 -46.72 4.78
N ARG A 848 63.76 -47.36 4.05
CA ARG A 848 63.96 -48.73 3.53
C ARG A 848 65.10 -48.83 2.52
N LEU A 849 65.40 -47.74 1.80
CA LEU A 849 66.51 -47.64 0.87
C LEU A 849 67.87 -47.37 1.56
N GLY A 850 67.90 -47.24 2.90
CA GLY A 850 69.14 -47.15 3.68
C GLY A 850 69.61 -45.72 3.99
N LEU A 851 68.78 -44.69 3.75
CA LEU A 851 69.14 -43.30 4.07
C LEU A 851 68.90 -42.98 5.56
N PRO A 852 69.83 -42.29 6.26
CA PRO A 852 69.63 -41.87 7.65
C PRO A 852 68.59 -40.74 7.73
N GLU A 853 67.70 -40.83 8.73
CA GLU A 853 66.66 -39.81 8.96
C GLU A 853 67.28 -38.44 9.24
N GLY A 854 66.85 -37.41 8.51
CA GLY A 854 67.37 -36.05 8.66
C GLY A 854 66.88 -35.07 7.58
N PRO A 855 67.37 -33.81 7.58
CA PRO A 855 66.97 -32.77 6.62
C PRO A 855 67.14 -33.17 5.14
N ILE A 856 68.06 -34.12 4.88
CA ILE A 856 68.33 -34.68 3.55
C ILE A 856 67.10 -35.35 2.92
N TYR A 857 66.16 -35.86 3.72
CA TYR A 857 64.91 -36.44 3.19
C TYR A 857 64.07 -35.38 2.48
N SER A 858 63.95 -34.19 3.06
CA SER A 858 63.19 -33.10 2.45
C SER A 858 63.85 -32.63 1.16
N GLU A 859 65.19 -32.63 1.10
CA GLU A 859 65.95 -32.27 -0.10
C GLU A 859 65.77 -33.30 -1.21
N ILE A 860 65.90 -34.60 -0.89
CA ILE A 860 65.69 -35.70 -1.85
C ILE A 860 64.24 -35.71 -2.36
N LEU A 861 63.25 -35.64 -1.46
CA LEU A 861 61.83 -35.59 -1.87
C LEU A 861 61.52 -34.37 -2.73
N SER A 862 62.15 -33.22 -2.46
CA SER A 862 62.00 -32.02 -3.31
C SER A 862 62.61 -32.20 -4.69
N GLN A 863 63.80 -32.82 -4.79
CA GLN A 863 64.43 -33.13 -6.07
C GLN A 863 63.62 -34.16 -6.88
N LEU A 864 63.10 -35.21 -6.22
CA LEU A 864 62.20 -36.18 -6.84
C LEU A 864 60.95 -35.48 -7.39
N LEU A 865 60.32 -34.63 -6.58
CA LEU A 865 59.14 -33.87 -7.00
C LEU A 865 59.46 -32.94 -8.18
N GLU A 866 60.61 -32.25 -8.18
CA GLU A 866 61.04 -31.38 -9.30
C GLU A 866 61.16 -32.17 -10.61
N LYS A 867 61.83 -33.32 -10.57
CA LYS A 867 62.03 -34.17 -11.75
C LYS A 867 60.72 -34.78 -12.22
N ARG A 868 59.79 -35.09 -11.30
CA ARG A 868 58.46 -35.63 -11.62
C ARG A 868 57.57 -34.57 -12.26
N LEU A 869 57.58 -33.34 -11.72
CA LEU A 869 56.90 -32.18 -12.30
C LEU A 869 57.42 -31.87 -13.71
N ASP A 870 58.73 -32.00 -13.94
CA ASP A 870 59.37 -31.82 -15.26
C ASP A 870 59.19 -33.03 -16.20
N GLU A 871 58.39 -34.04 -15.82
CA GLU A 871 58.17 -35.31 -16.55
C GLU A 871 59.43 -36.15 -16.85
N LYS A 872 60.53 -35.90 -16.15
CA LYS A 872 61.80 -36.64 -16.34
C LYS A 872 61.78 -38.01 -15.67
N ILE A 873 60.92 -38.20 -14.67
CA ILE A 873 60.68 -39.47 -13.98
C ILE A 873 59.17 -39.67 -13.85
N LYS A 874 58.69 -40.89 -14.11
CA LYS A 874 57.24 -41.19 -14.18
C LYS A 874 56.82 -42.35 -13.29
N THR A 875 57.73 -43.27 -12.99
CA THR A 875 57.43 -44.49 -12.23
C THR A 875 58.13 -44.51 -10.88
N LYS A 876 57.62 -45.35 -9.95
CA LYS A 876 58.26 -45.57 -8.64
C LYS A 876 59.70 -46.09 -8.81
N ALA A 877 59.95 -46.92 -9.82
CA ALA A 877 61.30 -47.42 -10.13
C ALA A 877 62.26 -46.31 -10.58
N ASP A 878 61.78 -45.31 -11.32
CA ASP A 878 62.57 -44.14 -11.71
C ASP A 878 62.95 -43.29 -10.48
N GLU A 879 62.03 -43.12 -9.53
CA GLU A 879 62.29 -42.42 -8.27
C GLU A 879 63.33 -43.20 -7.42
N GLU A 880 63.19 -44.52 -7.29
CA GLU A 880 64.16 -45.36 -6.55
C GLU A 880 65.55 -45.36 -7.19
N LYS A 881 65.63 -45.37 -8.53
CA LYS A 881 66.89 -45.28 -9.27
C LYS A 881 67.57 -43.94 -9.01
N LEU A 882 66.83 -42.83 -9.07
CA LEU A 882 67.38 -41.51 -8.81
C LEU A 882 67.85 -41.35 -7.36
N VAL A 883 67.14 -41.94 -6.39
CA VAL A 883 67.59 -41.98 -4.99
C VAL A 883 68.92 -42.72 -4.87
N LYS A 884 69.07 -43.88 -5.54
CA LYS A 884 70.33 -44.64 -5.57
C LYS A 884 71.47 -43.87 -6.23
N GLU A 885 71.22 -43.19 -7.35
CA GLU A 885 72.21 -42.33 -8.02
C GLU A 885 72.66 -41.16 -7.12
N ILE A 886 71.74 -40.56 -6.35
CA ILE A 886 72.06 -39.51 -5.37
C ILE A 886 72.91 -40.09 -4.22
N MET A 887 72.64 -41.31 -3.76
CA MET A 887 73.44 -42.01 -2.75
C MET A 887 74.85 -42.33 -3.26
N GLU A 888 74.98 -42.87 -4.48
CA GLU A 888 76.28 -43.19 -5.10
C GLU A 888 77.12 -41.93 -5.38
N GLN A 889 76.49 -40.81 -5.75
CA GLN A 889 77.18 -39.52 -5.92
C GLN A 889 77.63 -38.91 -4.59
N ALA A 890 76.87 -39.12 -3.51
CA ALA A 890 77.27 -38.71 -2.17
C ALA A 890 78.46 -39.52 -1.64
N ASP A 891 78.58 -40.80 -2.03
CA ASP A 891 79.72 -41.66 -1.69
C ASP A 891 80.98 -41.36 -2.55
N HIS A 892 80.83 -40.82 -3.77
CA HIS A 892 81.94 -40.47 -4.67
C HIS A 892 82.53 -39.07 -4.47
N VAL A 893 81.81 -38.13 -3.84
CA VAL A 893 82.33 -36.80 -3.50
C VAL A 893 82.81 -36.82 -2.05
N GLY A 894 84.04 -37.28 -1.83
CA GLY A 894 84.70 -37.19 -0.53
C GLY A 894 84.80 -35.75 -0.03
N VAL A 895 83.88 -35.33 0.85
CA VAL A 895 83.97 -34.10 1.66
C VAL A 895 83.56 -34.46 3.09
N PRO A 896 84.34 -34.04 4.11
CA PRO A 896 84.32 -34.64 5.43
C PRO A 896 83.08 -34.27 6.26
N ALA A 897 82.79 -35.15 7.22
CA ALA A 897 81.88 -34.92 8.31
C ALA A 897 82.17 -33.59 9.04
N LYS A 898 81.08 -32.94 9.45
CA LYS A 898 80.98 -31.71 10.27
C LYS A 898 81.20 -30.39 9.53
N ARG A 899 80.08 -29.80 9.06
CA ARG A 899 79.86 -28.35 9.20
C ARG A 899 78.79 -28.13 10.26
N ASP A 900 79.21 -27.56 11.38
CA ASP A 900 78.33 -26.88 12.33
C ASP A 900 77.51 -25.83 11.57
N VAL A 901 76.20 -26.06 11.43
CA VAL A 901 75.28 -24.99 11.08
C VAL A 901 74.90 -24.31 12.39
N LYS A 902 75.69 -23.29 12.75
CA LYS A 902 75.18 -22.17 13.56
C LYS A 902 73.90 -21.66 12.90
N ALA A 903 72.84 -21.59 13.67
CA ALA A 903 71.58 -20.98 13.30
C ALA A 903 71.80 -19.51 12.86
N THR A 904 71.76 -19.24 11.55
CA THR A 904 71.39 -17.94 11.01
C THR A 904 69.87 -17.88 10.97
N ALA A 905 69.28 -17.57 12.12
CA ALA A 905 67.93 -17.05 12.18
C ALA A 905 67.94 -15.64 11.58
N THR A 906 67.66 -15.52 10.29
CA THR A 906 67.25 -14.24 9.69
C THR A 906 65.79 -13.97 10.09
N ARG A 907 65.59 -13.64 11.37
CA ARG A 907 64.40 -12.92 11.83
C ARG A 907 64.51 -11.50 11.26
N LEU A 908 63.72 -11.19 10.24
CA LEU A 908 63.30 -9.80 10.00
C LEU A 908 62.37 -9.38 11.16
N PRO A 909 62.43 -8.11 11.61
CA PRO A 909 62.13 -7.76 12.99
C PRO A 909 60.62 -7.72 13.29
N ARG A 910 60.21 -8.42 14.36
CA ARG A 910 59.03 -8.06 15.13
C ARG A 910 59.36 -6.80 15.94
N SER A 911 58.95 -5.63 15.44
CA SER A 911 58.84 -4.43 16.27
C SER A 911 57.61 -4.57 17.18
N ARG A 912 57.85 -4.96 18.43
CA ARG A 912 57.08 -4.49 19.58
C ARG A 912 58.02 -3.65 20.43
N LYS A 913 57.80 -2.35 20.45
CA LYS A 913 58.02 -1.52 21.63
C LYS A 913 56.70 -0.84 21.97
N ARG A 914 56.22 -1.13 23.18
CA ARG A 914 55.36 -0.28 24.01
C ARG A 914 56.24 0.75 24.72
N GLU A 915 55.57 1.73 25.33
CA GLU A 915 56.02 2.98 25.99
C GLU A 915 55.90 4.16 25.02
N GLU A 916 54.89 5.03 25.06
CA GLU A 916 53.87 5.42 26.08
C GLU A 916 52.42 5.34 25.54
#